data_AF-A0AAE6SS38-F1
#
_entry.id   AF-A0AAE6SS38-F1
#
_cell.length_a   1.000
_cell.length_b   1.000
_cell.length_c   1.000
_cell.angle_alpha   90.00
_cell.angle_beta   90.00
_cell.angle_gamma   90.00
#
_symmetry.space_group_name_H-M   'P 1'
#
loop_
_entity.id
_entity.type
_entity.pdbx_description
1 polymer ?
#
loop_
_entity_poly.entity_id
_entity_poly.type
_entity_poly.pdbx_seq_one_letter_code
_entity_poly.pdbx_strand_id
1 'polypeptide(L)'
;MVEHITGMLALIGVLSLLCQWVGWKLRLPAILPLLLCGLLLGPGLGILDPDEIFGDLLFPIISLGVAVILFEGALTLNFKEIKEHGRMVTHLVTIGAFITWACIAPAAHYLLGFDWAIAMLFGALVVVTGPTVIVPMLRTVQPKSNLASILRWEGIVIDPIGALLAVLVFEYIAVTADPTTHVLTALGLTLVLGFGLGAAGGYLTGLAIRKNLFPHYLRNTAVLTIMLGIFVGSNILQEESGLLTVTVMGIWLANMRGVDIADILEFKETLTVLLISALFILLAARLDSGAMLDLGLGGVGVLLVAMFIARPLSIWISGLGTNLSSKDKWFLSWVAPRGIVAAAISSLFAIKLETVGLEGASSIVPLVFLIIIGTVVIQSLTAGRWAKFLGVKEGSNQGVLIFGASKFSRELASILISKNIKVILADNNWDSIRQARMDNIPVYFGNPASEHASNFMDLSGIGRVLVMSPYRQLNPLVTFHFQDLMGTEKVYGLNNADSASARHQLSESYLKRLCLFGENISYAKIASLMAKGAVLKITNITENFTYDHFKKRYGDTAMPLVYLTKEGKVKVISGVETIVLPVGIELISLLPQEAQDQAVIQRALDDEADRQAKIAAEAEAKVAAEARAVREAQEAEQRTIEKARRKEEELALFEQQEKARLLADEEAALVKQETAILAKELAAQDKAKQAASAATEPSDAETATDEEKPQQSSDAKTV
;
A
#
# COMPACT_ATOMS: atom_id res chain seq x y z
N MET A 1 -11.91 -48.03 -11.96
CA MET A 1 -12.57 -47.00 -12.79
C MET A 1 -13.40 -46.05 -11.91
N VAL A 2 -14.57 -46.43 -11.37
CA VAL A 2 -15.43 -45.53 -10.57
C VAL A 2 -14.72 -44.87 -9.38
N GLU A 3 -13.95 -45.62 -8.59
CA GLU A 3 -13.17 -45.07 -7.47
C GLU A 3 -12.10 -44.07 -7.92
N HIS A 4 -11.51 -44.28 -9.10
CA HIS A 4 -10.50 -43.39 -9.69
C HIS A 4 -11.12 -42.06 -10.13
N ILE A 5 -12.24 -42.13 -10.86
CA ILE A 5 -13.05 -40.95 -11.25
C ILE A 5 -13.51 -40.18 -10.01
N THR A 6 -14.00 -40.89 -8.97
CA THR A 6 -14.42 -40.29 -7.71
C THR A 6 -13.25 -39.62 -6.97
N GLY A 7 -12.08 -40.27 -6.95
CA GLY A 7 -10.84 -39.71 -6.42
C GLY A 7 -10.39 -38.44 -7.16
N MET A 8 -10.48 -38.42 -8.49
CA MET A 8 -10.16 -37.25 -9.31
C MET A 8 -11.15 -36.09 -9.10
N LEU A 9 -12.45 -36.37 -9.00
CA LEU A 9 -13.46 -35.37 -8.65
C LEU A 9 -13.22 -34.75 -7.27
N ALA A 10 -12.92 -35.58 -6.26
CA ALA A 10 -12.55 -35.11 -4.93
C ALA A 10 -11.24 -34.29 -4.96
N LEU A 11 -10.26 -34.73 -5.75
CA LEU A 11 -8.98 -34.05 -5.94
C LEU A 11 -9.17 -32.65 -6.55
N ILE A 12 -10.01 -32.49 -7.59
CA ILE A 12 -10.36 -31.18 -8.16
C ILE A 12 -10.94 -30.26 -7.07
N GLY A 13 -11.86 -30.78 -6.24
CA GLY A 13 -12.45 -30.04 -5.12
C GLY A 13 -11.40 -29.57 -4.11
N VAL A 14 -10.54 -30.48 -3.63
CA VAL A 14 -9.48 -30.16 -2.66
C VAL A 14 -8.43 -29.19 -3.23
N LEU A 15 -8.00 -29.41 -4.48
CA LEU A 15 -7.08 -28.52 -5.18
C LEU A 15 -7.67 -27.14 -5.38
N SER A 16 -8.97 -27.02 -5.68
CA SER A 16 -9.63 -25.72 -5.85
C SER A 16 -9.51 -24.86 -4.59
N LEU A 17 -9.76 -25.45 -3.41
CA LEU A 17 -9.60 -24.80 -2.11
C LEU A 17 -8.14 -24.44 -1.82
N LEU A 18 -7.20 -25.33 -2.13
CA LEU A 18 -5.77 -25.09 -1.94
C LEU A 18 -5.29 -23.93 -2.84
N CYS A 19 -5.68 -23.90 -4.11
CA CYS A 19 -5.36 -22.82 -5.05
C CYS A 19 -5.96 -21.48 -4.60
N GLN A 20 -7.22 -21.45 -4.14
CA GLN A 20 -7.84 -20.26 -3.58
C GLN A 20 -7.09 -19.76 -2.34
N TRP A 21 -6.72 -20.65 -1.42
CA TRP A 21 -5.93 -20.32 -0.23
C TRP A 21 -4.53 -19.79 -0.57
N VAL A 22 -3.85 -20.40 -1.54
CA VAL A 22 -2.56 -19.91 -2.07
C VAL A 22 -2.72 -18.52 -2.69
N GLY A 23 -3.77 -18.28 -3.48
CA GLY A 23 -4.08 -16.97 -4.05
C GLY A 23 -4.25 -15.91 -2.96
N TRP A 24 -5.08 -16.19 -1.95
CA TRP A 24 -5.25 -15.31 -0.79
C TRP A 24 -3.93 -15.05 -0.05
N LYS A 25 -3.15 -16.10 0.23
CA LYS A 25 -1.89 -16.02 0.98
C LYS A 25 -0.82 -15.21 0.24
N LEU A 26 -0.71 -15.37 -1.07
CA LEU A 26 0.24 -14.66 -1.94
C LEU A 26 -0.27 -13.27 -2.37
N ARG A 27 -1.52 -12.91 -2.06
CA ARG A 27 -2.22 -11.71 -2.57
C ARG A 27 -2.23 -11.67 -4.09
N LEU A 28 -2.55 -12.81 -4.72
CA LEU A 28 -2.75 -12.95 -6.15
C LEU A 28 -4.22 -13.33 -6.42
N PRO A 29 -4.82 -12.93 -7.57
CA PRO A 29 -6.16 -13.36 -7.93
C PRO A 29 -6.23 -14.89 -8.01
N ALA A 30 -7.21 -15.51 -7.34
CA ALA A 30 -7.31 -16.97 -7.17
C ALA A 30 -7.37 -17.77 -8.49
N ILE A 31 -7.79 -17.14 -9.58
CA ILE A 31 -7.85 -17.73 -10.93
C ILE A 31 -6.45 -18.07 -11.45
N LEU A 32 -5.42 -17.32 -11.06
CA LEU A 32 -4.04 -17.59 -11.50
C LEU A 32 -3.49 -18.93 -10.98
N PRO A 33 -3.52 -19.25 -9.67
CA PRO A 33 -3.15 -20.58 -9.20
C PRO A 33 -4.12 -21.69 -9.64
N LEU A 34 -5.41 -21.41 -9.86
CA LEU A 34 -6.35 -22.41 -10.42
C LEU A 34 -5.95 -22.82 -11.85
N LEU A 35 -5.66 -21.84 -12.70
CA LEU A 35 -5.27 -22.07 -14.10
C LEU A 35 -3.89 -22.75 -14.19
N LEU A 36 -2.92 -22.32 -13.38
CA LEU A 36 -1.62 -23.00 -13.29
C LEU A 36 -1.76 -24.45 -12.81
N CYS A 37 -2.65 -24.71 -11.85
CA CYS A 37 -2.92 -26.07 -11.37
C CYS A 37 -3.51 -26.96 -12.47
N GLY A 38 -4.51 -26.47 -13.22
CA GLY A 38 -5.08 -27.19 -14.36
C GLY A 38 -4.03 -27.49 -15.44
N LEU A 39 -3.26 -26.49 -15.86
CA LEU A 39 -2.21 -26.65 -16.88
C LEU A 39 -1.09 -27.62 -16.43
N LEU A 40 -0.70 -27.59 -15.15
CA LEU A 40 0.30 -28.50 -14.60
C LEU A 40 -0.22 -29.94 -14.49
N LEU A 41 -1.47 -30.15 -14.12
CA LEU A 41 -2.03 -31.50 -13.92
C LEU A 41 -2.53 -32.16 -15.19
N GLY A 42 -3.04 -31.38 -16.15
CA GLY A 42 -3.38 -31.85 -17.50
C GLY A 42 -2.13 -31.96 -18.37
N PRO A 43 -1.88 -31.06 -19.33
CA PRO A 43 -0.81 -31.22 -20.32
C PRO A 43 0.61 -31.25 -19.71
N GLY A 44 0.82 -30.72 -18.51
CA GLY A 44 2.13 -30.72 -17.85
C GLY A 44 2.59 -32.06 -17.27
N LEU A 45 1.67 -32.83 -16.65
CA LEU A 45 1.97 -34.07 -15.92
C LEU A 45 1.15 -35.29 -16.39
N GLY A 46 0.11 -35.09 -17.20
CA GLY A 46 -0.77 -36.17 -17.68
C GLY A 46 -1.59 -36.85 -16.57
N ILE A 47 -1.79 -36.19 -15.42
CA ILE A 47 -2.47 -36.76 -14.25
C ILE A 47 -3.99 -36.59 -14.37
N LEU A 48 -4.46 -35.54 -15.05
CA LEU A 48 -5.87 -35.18 -15.13
C LEU A 48 -6.28 -34.94 -16.58
N ASP A 49 -6.93 -35.93 -17.18
CA ASP A 49 -7.55 -35.84 -18.51
C ASP A 49 -9.09 -35.70 -18.35
N PRO A 50 -9.67 -34.52 -18.62
CA PRO A 50 -11.11 -34.31 -18.49
C PRO A 50 -11.95 -35.14 -19.48
N ASP A 51 -11.45 -35.41 -20.68
CA ASP A 51 -12.19 -36.14 -21.71
C ASP A 51 -12.25 -37.64 -21.34
N GLU A 52 -11.20 -38.23 -20.77
CA GLU A 52 -11.25 -39.60 -20.22
C GLU A 52 -12.11 -39.71 -18.94
N ILE A 53 -12.04 -38.73 -18.03
CA ILE A 53 -12.72 -38.80 -16.72
C ILE A 53 -14.24 -38.68 -16.86
N PHE A 54 -14.71 -37.82 -17.76
CA PHE A 54 -16.12 -37.49 -17.90
C PHE A 54 -16.76 -38.05 -19.17
N GLY A 55 -16.00 -38.29 -20.25
CA GLY A 55 -16.52 -38.72 -21.55
C GLY A 55 -17.68 -37.84 -22.02
N ASP A 56 -18.77 -38.48 -22.46
CA ASP A 56 -20.00 -37.82 -22.93
C ASP A 56 -20.63 -36.86 -21.89
N LEU A 57 -20.31 -36.98 -20.60
CA LEU A 57 -20.84 -36.14 -19.53
C LEU A 57 -20.09 -34.80 -19.39
N LEU A 58 -18.92 -34.65 -20.01
CA LEU A 58 -18.08 -33.44 -19.91
C LEU A 58 -18.83 -32.20 -20.39
N PHE A 59 -19.37 -32.25 -21.62
CA PHE A 59 -20.05 -31.12 -22.24
C PHE A 59 -21.40 -30.78 -21.58
N PRO A 60 -22.25 -31.73 -21.18
CA PRO A 60 -23.41 -31.46 -20.32
C PRO A 60 -23.05 -30.74 -19.01
N ILE A 61 -21.98 -31.16 -18.31
CA ILE A 61 -21.54 -30.49 -17.07
C ILE A 61 -21.03 -29.07 -17.34
N ILE A 62 -20.21 -28.88 -18.38
CA ILE A 62 -19.74 -27.54 -18.78
C ILE A 62 -20.95 -26.67 -19.14
N SER A 63 -21.84 -27.15 -20.00
CA SER A 63 -23.02 -26.42 -20.48
C SER A 63 -23.95 -25.99 -19.33
N LEU A 64 -24.24 -26.88 -18.37
CA LEU A 64 -25.00 -26.56 -17.16
C LEU A 64 -24.28 -25.55 -16.26
N GLY A 65 -22.97 -25.73 -16.01
CA GLY A 65 -22.17 -24.79 -15.22
C GLY A 65 -22.12 -23.39 -15.86
N VAL A 66 -22.08 -23.33 -17.18
CA VAL A 66 -22.06 -22.10 -17.97
C VAL A 66 -23.43 -21.42 -17.98
N ALA A 67 -24.53 -22.18 -18.05
CA ALA A 67 -25.87 -21.65 -17.86
C ALA A 67 -26.03 -21.00 -16.48
N VAL A 68 -25.47 -21.61 -15.42
CA VAL A 68 -25.41 -21.00 -14.08
C VAL A 68 -24.59 -19.71 -14.10
N ILE A 69 -23.37 -19.70 -14.66
CA ILE A 69 -22.51 -18.51 -14.70
C ILE A 69 -23.14 -17.37 -15.51
N LEU A 70 -23.66 -17.63 -16.71
CA LEU A 70 -24.32 -16.60 -17.55
C LEU A 70 -25.54 -16.00 -16.87
N PHE A 71 -26.35 -16.84 -16.20
CA PHE A 71 -27.48 -16.37 -15.40
C PHE A 71 -27.03 -15.44 -14.24
N GLU A 72 -25.74 -15.38 -13.86
CA GLU A 72 -25.24 -14.52 -12.76
C GLU A 72 -24.87 -13.13 -13.27
N GLY A 73 -24.07 -13.07 -14.34
CA GLY A 73 -23.84 -11.81 -15.06
C GLY A 73 -25.18 -11.18 -15.45
N ALA A 74 -26.15 -11.99 -15.90
CA ALA A 74 -27.50 -11.56 -16.17
C ALA A 74 -28.28 -11.06 -14.92
N LEU A 75 -28.17 -11.73 -13.76
CA LEU A 75 -28.84 -11.30 -12.52
C LEU A 75 -28.23 -10.05 -11.88
N THR A 76 -26.93 -9.79 -12.13
CA THR A 76 -26.24 -8.57 -11.66
C THR A 76 -26.51 -7.34 -12.54
N LEU A 77 -27.22 -7.50 -13.67
CA LEU A 77 -27.47 -6.43 -14.63
C LEU A 77 -28.65 -5.52 -14.24
N ASN A 78 -28.44 -4.55 -13.35
CA ASN A 78 -29.47 -3.54 -13.01
C ASN A 78 -29.42 -2.31 -13.95
N PHE A 79 -30.41 -2.14 -14.83
CA PHE A 79 -30.49 -1.00 -15.75
C PHE A 79 -30.59 0.37 -15.06
N LYS A 80 -31.11 0.43 -13.83
CA LYS A 80 -31.18 1.68 -13.07
C LYS A 80 -29.78 2.14 -12.67
N GLU A 81 -28.97 1.21 -12.16
CA GLU A 81 -27.59 1.50 -11.71
C GLU A 81 -26.66 1.81 -12.89
N ILE A 82 -26.80 1.13 -14.03
CA ILE A 82 -26.03 1.44 -15.26
C ILE A 82 -26.20 2.91 -15.67
N LYS A 83 -27.41 3.46 -15.54
CA LYS A 83 -27.69 4.86 -15.84
C LYS A 83 -27.03 5.84 -14.84
N GLU A 84 -26.86 5.42 -13.59
CA GLU A 84 -26.22 6.21 -12.53
C GLU A 84 -24.68 6.18 -12.64
N HIS A 85 -24.08 5.10 -13.17
CA HIS A 85 -22.63 4.92 -13.30
C HIS A 85 -21.98 5.58 -14.54
N GLY A 86 -22.78 6.26 -15.37
CA GLY A 86 -22.30 7.33 -16.25
C GLY A 86 -21.80 6.94 -17.65
N ARG A 87 -21.57 7.98 -18.46
CA ARG A 87 -21.35 7.93 -19.92
C ARG A 87 -20.20 7.03 -20.38
N MET A 88 -19.17 6.84 -19.56
CA MET A 88 -18.02 6.01 -19.91
C MET A 88 -18.42 4.54 -20.07
N VAL A 89 -19.19 4.00 -19.12
CA VAL A 89 -19.61 2.59 -19.13
C VAL A 89 -20.49 2.31 -20.35
N THR A 90 -21.46 3.18 -20.63
CA THR A 90 -22.39 2.99 -21.76
C THR A 90 -21.68 3.07 -23.11
N HIS A 91 -20.71 3.97 -23.30
CA HIS A 91 -19.89 4.00 -24.51
C HIS A 91 -18.99 2.76 -24.62
N LEU A 92 -18.38 2.31 -23.52
CA LEU A 92 -17.43 1.19 -23.53
C LEU A 92 -18.11 -0.15 -23.87
N VAL A 93 -19.32 -0.37 -23.35
CA VAL A 93 -20.15 -1.55 -23.64
C VAL A 93 -20.68 -1.56 -25.08
N THR A 94 -20.85 -0.39 -25.72
CA THR A 94 -21.44 -0.29 -27.06
C THR A 94 -20.36 -0.06 -28.12
N ILE A 95 -19.85 1.17 -28.20
CA ILE A 95 -18.81 1.61 -29.14
C ILE A 95 -17.50 0.86 -28.85
N GLY A 96 -17.12 0.73 -27.57
CA GLY A 96 -15.89 0.05 -27.18
C GLY A 96 -15.88 -1.45 -27.49
N ALA A 97 -17.01 -2.12 -27.31
CA ALA A 97 -17.20 -3.52 -27.70
C ALA A 97 -17.10 -3.69 -29.22
N PHE A 98 -17.79 -2.84 -29.99
CA PHE A 98 -17.71 -2.86 -31.46
C PHE A 98 -16.30 -2.60 -31.98
N ILE A 99 -15.57 -1.62 -31.42
CA ILE A 99 -14.14 -1.39 -31.75
C ILE A 99 -13.30 -2.62 -31.42
N THR A 100 -13.50 -3.23 -30.25
CA THR A 100 -12.76 -4.43 -29.84
C THR A 100 -12.98 -5.57 -30.83
N TRP A 101 -14.23 -5.77 -31.27
CA TRP A 101 -14.59 -6.75 -32.29
C TRP A 101 -13.91 -6.47 -33.64
N ALA A 102 -14.07 -5.23 -34.13
CA ALA A 102 -13.53 -4.76 -35.40
C ALA A 102 -12.00 -4.69 -35.45
N CYS A 103 -11.31 -4.72 -34.31
CA CYS A 103 -9.86 -4.89 -34.25
C CYS A 103 -9.42 -6.36 -34.19
N ILE A 104 -10.11 -7.20 -33.40
CA ILE A 104 -9.66 -8.57 -33.12
C ILE A 104 -10.03 -9.52 -34.26
N ALA A 105 -11.20 -9.37 -34.90
CA ALA A 105 -11.58 -10.23 -36.02
C ALA A 105 -10.62 -10.09 -37.22
N PRO A 106 -10.30 -8.88 -37.75
CA PRO A 106 -9.29 -8.76 -38.80
C PRO A 106 -7.90 -9.21 -38.37
N ALA A 107 -7.53 -9.05 -37.09
CA ALA A 107 -6.25 -9.55 -36.59
C ALA A 107 -6.17 -11.08 -36.64
N ALA A 108 -7.25 -11.80 -36.30
CA ALA A 108 -7.30 -13.25 -36.44
C ALA A 108 -7.23 -13.68 -37.92
N HIS A 109 -7.96 -13.00 -38.81
CA HIS A 109 -7.89 -13.27 -40.26
C HIS A 109 -6.47 -13.08 -40.81
N TYR A 110 -5.83 -11.93 -40.58
CA TYR A 110 -4.53 -11.61 -41.18
C TYR A 110 -3.31 -12.25 -40.49
N LEU A 111 -3.37 -12.57 -39.20
CA LEU A 111 -2.22 -13.15 -38.46
C LEU A 111 -2.26 -14.67 -38.36
N LEU A 112 -3.42 -15.30 -38.51
CA LEU A 112 -3.60 -16.76 -38.42
C LEU A 112 -4.22 -17.38 -39.67
N GLY A 113 -4.62 -16.59 -40.67
CA GLY A 113 -5.21 -17.10 -41.92
C GLY A 113 -6.63 -17.64 -41.77
N PHE A 114 -7.30 -17.39 -40.64
CA PHE A 114 -8.69 -17.83 -40.41
C PHE A 114 -9.64 -17.22 -41.44
N ASP A 115 -10.63 -17.98 -41.92
CA ASP A 115 -11.72 -17.39 -42.72
C ASP A 115 -12.48 -16.32 -41.92
N TRP A 116 -13.11 -15.38 -42.64
CA TRP A 116 -13.91 -14.30 -42.07
C TRP A 116 -15.01 -14.80 -41.12
N ALA A 117 -15.64 -15.95 -41.38
CA ALA A 117 -16.60 -16.54 -40.45
C ALA A 117 -15.97 -16.81 -39.07
N ILE A 118 -14.92 -17.62 -39.04
CA ILE A 118 -14.23 -18.02 -37.80
C ILE A 118 -13.57 -16.81 -37.13
N ALA A 119 -12.97 -15.91 -37.90
CA ALA A 119 -12.37 -14.69 -37.40
C ALA A 119 -13.39 -13.77 -36.70
N MET A 120 -14.61 -13.63 -37.26
CA MET A 120 -15.70 -12.84 -36.67
C MET A 120 -16.26 -13.49 -35.41
N LEU A 121 -16.42 -14.83 -35.38
CA LEU A 121 -16.84 -15.56 -34.18
C LEU A 121 -15.80 -15.45 -33.06
N PHE A 122 -14.53 -15.68 -33.39
CA PHE A 122 -13.42 -15.53 -32.46
C PHE A 122 -13.37 -14.11 -31.89
N GLY A 123 -13.52 -13.09 -32.74
CA GLY A 123 -13.66 -11.71 -32.29
C GLY A 123 -14.81 -11.53 -31.29
N ALA A 124 -15.99 -12.09 -31.57
CA ALA A 124 -17.16 -11.98 -30.69
C ALA A 124 -16.94 -12.65 -29.33
N LEU A 125 -16.34 -13.86 -29.32
CA LEU A 125 -15.94 -14.58 -28.11
C LEU A 125 -14.93 -13.79 -27.27
N VAL A 126 -14.01 -13.07 -27.90
CA VAL A 126 -12.94 -12.33 -27.20
C VAL A 126 -13.36 -10.91 -26.80
N VAL A 127 -14.45 -10.34 -27.32
CA VAL A 127 -14.99 -9.04 -26.88
C VAL A 127 -15.34 -9.04 -25.38
N VAL A 128 -15.75 -10.19 -24.84
CA VAL A 128 -16.19 -10.37 -23.46
C VAL A 128 -15.07 -10.08 -22.44
N THR A 129 -15.30 -9.22 -21.44
CA THR A 129 -14.48 -9.14 -20.22
C THR A 129 -15.25 -9.73 -19.05
N GLY A 130 -14.58 -10.52 -18.21
CA GLY A 130 -15.26 -11.32 -17.19
C GLY A 130 -15.38 -10.61 -15.83
N PRO A 131 -16.58 -10.39 -15.27
CA PRO A 131 -16.76 -9.85 -13.92
C PRO A 131 -16.06 -10.75 -12.88
N THR A 132 -16.13 -12.06 -13.12
CA THR A 132 -15.49 -13.14 -12.38
C THR A 132 -13.96 -12.98 -12.23
N VAL A 133 -13.29 -12.37 -13.20
CA VAL A 133 -11.82 -12.20 -13.19
C VAL A 133 -11.41 -10.79 -12.75
N ILE A 134 -12.14 -9.77 -13.23
CA ILE A 134 -11.84 -8.37 -12.88
C ILE A 134 -12.10 -8.08 -11.41
N VAL A 135 -13.18 -8.59 -10.79
CA VAL A 135 -13.56 -8.26 -9.41
C VAL A 135 -12.51 -8.75 -8.38
N PRO A 136 -12.03 -10.01 -8.41
CA PRO A 136 -10.94 -10.44 -7.54
C PRO A 136 -9.64 -9.67 -7.76
N MET A 137 -9.33 -9.31 -9.02
CA MET A 137 -8.13 -8.52 -9.32
C MET A 137 -8.23 -7.09 -8.79
N LEU A 138 -9.41 -6.44 -8.87
CA LEU A 138 -9.65 -5.11 -8.30
C LEU A 138 -9.49 -5.10 -6.77
N ARG A 139 -9.93 -6.16 -6.07
CA ARG A 139 -9.71 -6.32 -4.61
C ARG A 139 -8.22 -6.30 -4.23
N THR A 140 -7.34 -6.82 -5.10
CA THR A 140 -5.88 -6.88 -4.91
C THR A 140 -5.17 -5.60 -5.36
N VAL A 141 -5.54 -5.07 -6.54
CA VAL A 141 -4.89 -3.89 -7.14
C VAL A 141 -5.27 -2.60 -6.39
N GLN A 142 -6.52 -2.49 -5.95
CA GLN A 142 -7.09 -1.31 -5.27
C GLN A 142 -6.82 0.01 -6.03
N PRO A 143 -7.28 0.15 -7.29
CA PRO A 143 -7.27 1.44 -7.97
C PRO A 143 -8.31 2.39 -7.36
N LYS A 144 -8.24 3.69 -7.69
CA LYS A 144 -9.28 4.67 -7.35
C LYS A 144 -10.69 4.11 -7.63
N SER A 145 -11.64 4.37 -6.75
CA SER A 145 -13.00 3.83 -6.83
C SER A 145 -13.71 4.11 -8.16
N ASN A 146 -13.55 5.30 -8.75
CA ASN A 146 -14.13 5.59 -10.06
C ASN A 146 -13.64 4.64 -11.17
N LEU A 147 -12.36 4.24 -11.14
CA LEU A 147 -11.81 3.28 -12.11
C LEU A 147 -12.22 1.85 -11.79
N ALA A 148 -12.25 1.49 -10.50
CA ALA A 148 -12.73 0.20 -10.04
C ALA A 148 -14.20 -0.04 -10.44
N SER A 149 -15.05 0.98 -10.29
CA SER A 149 -16.46 0.92 -10.68
C SER A 149 -16.61 0.84 -12.20
N ILE A 150 -15.88 1.63 -13.00
CA ILE A 150 -15.94 1.52 -14.48
C ILE A 150 -15.58 0.11 -14.95
N LEU A 151 -14.47 -0.46 -14.46
CA LEU A 151 -14.02 -1.79 -14.87
C LEU A 151 -14.95 -2.91 -14.37
N ARG A 152 -15.54 -2.77 -13.18
CA ARG A 152 -16.54 -3.70 -12.65
C ARG A 152 -17.81 -3.69 -13.51
N TRP A 153 -18.35 -2.49 -13.77
CA TRP A 153 -19.58 -2.33 -14.54
C TRP A 153 -19.40 -2.70 -16.01
N GLU A 154 -18.25 -2.41 -16.61
CA GLU A 154 -17.92 -2.93 -17.93
C GLU A 154 -18.03 -4.46 -17.94
N GLY A 155 -17.33 -5.15 -17.03
CA GLY A 155 -17.37 -6.62 -16.93
C GLY A 155 -18.78 -7.16 -16.73
N ILE A 156 -19.52 -6.66 -15.74
CA ILE A 156 -20.91 -7.07 -15.44
C ILE A 156 -21.81 -6.94 -16.68
N VAL A 157 -21.69 -5.85 -17.43
CA VAL A 157 -22.60 -5.55 -18.54
C VAL A 157 -22.18 -6.24 -19.83
N ILE A 158 -20.88 -6.34 -20.12
CA ILE A 158 -20.39 -6.95 -21.36
C ILE A 158 -20.42 -8.48 -21.33
N ASP A 159 -20.45 -9.11 -20.15
CA ASP A 159 -20.48 -10.57 -20.01
C ASP A 159 -21.73 -11.20 -20.67
N PRO A 160 -22.98 -10.83 -20.29
CA PRO A 160 -24.18 -11.33 -20.95
C PRO A 160 -24.35 -10.80 -22.40
N ILE A 161 -23.96 -9.55 -22.68
CA ILE A 161 -24.11 -8.95 -24.02
C ILE A 161 -23.13 -9.58 -25.02
N GLY A 162 -21.90 -9.85 -24.61
CA GLY A 162 -20.88 -10.46 -25.43
C GLY A 162 -21.12 -11.96 -25.64
N ALA A 163 -21.66 -12.66 -24.64
CA ALA A 163 -22.16 -14.02 -24.82
C ALA A 163 -23.30 -14.07 -25.86
N LEU A 164 -24.25 -13.13 -25.78
CA LEU A 164 -25.34 -13.00 -26.76
C LEU A 164 -24.81 -12.67 -28.17
N LEU A 165 -23.81 -11.79 -28.29
CA LEU A 165 -23.14 -11.52 -29.57
C LEU A 165 -22.46 -12.77 -30.13
N ALA A 166 -21.75 -13.55 -29.30
CA ALA A 166 -21.09 -14.78 -29.73
C ALA A 166 -22.10 -15.83 -30.22
N VAL A 167 -23.23 -16.02 -29.52
CA VAL A 167 -24.33 -16.92 -29.97
C VAL A 167 -24.89 -16.44 -31.31
N LEU A 168 -25.18 -15.15 -31.48
CA LEU A 168 -25.73 -14.63 -32.74
C LEU A 168 -24.77 -14.77 -33.93
N VAL A 169 -23.47 -14.58 -33.70
CA VAL A 169 -22.45 -14.77 -34.75
C VAL A 169 -22.26 -16.26 -35.06
N PHE A 170 -22.28 -17.14 -34.05
CA PHE A 170 -22.23 -18.59 -34.25
C PHE A 170 -23.43 -19.09 -35.08
N GLU A 171 -24.66 -18.73 -34.68
CA GLU A 171 -25.88 -19.12 -35.39
C GLU A 171 -25.84 -18.64 -36.86
N TYR A 172 -25.40 -17.40 -37.09
CA TYR A 172 -25.24 -16.87 -38.45
C TYR A 172 -24.25 -17.70 -39.30
N ILE A 173 -23.14 -18.16 -38.71
CA ILE A 173 -22.13 -18.97 -39.41
C ILE A 173 -22.63 -20.39 -39.66
N ALA A 174 -23.16 -21.06 -38.63
CA ALA A 174 -23.68 -22.42 -38.73
C ALA A 174 -24.78 -22.51 -39.80
N VAL A 175 -25.67 -21.52 -39.84
CA VAL A 175 -26.75 -21.41 -40.84
C VAL A 175 -26.22 -21.03 -42.24
N THR A 176 -25.11 -20.30 -42.35
CA THR A 176 -24.49 -19.99 -43.66
C THR A 176 -23.75 -21.21 -44.24
N ALA A 177 -23.28 -22.12 -43.39
CA ALA A 177 -22.54 -23.32 -43.79
C ALA A 177 -23.42 -24.44 -44.37
N ASP A 178 -24.72 -24.53 -44.00
CA ASP A 178 -25.67 -25.50 -44.57
C ASP A 178 -26.86 -24.81 -45.27
N PRO A 179 -26.78 -24.60 -46.61
CA PRO A 179 -27.81 -23.91 -47.37
C PRO A 179 -29.15 -24.66 -47.50
N THR A 180 -29.26 -25.89 -47.02
CA THR A 180 -30.45 -26.73 -47.21
C THR A 180 -31.58 -26.40 -46.23
N THR A 181 -31.26 -25.80 -45.09
CA THR A 181 -32.26 -25.34 -44.11
C THR A 181 -32.80 -23.96 -44.45
N HIS A 182 -34.04 -23.67 -44.05
CA HIS A 182 -34.64 -22.34 -44.20
C HIS A 182 -33.95 -21.32 -43.26
N VAL A 183 -32.84 -20.76 -43.74
CA VAL A 183 -31.92 -19.81 -43.07
C VAL A 183 -32.58 -18.85 -42.09
N LEU A 184 -33.60 -18.12 -42.56
CA LEU A 184 -34.27 -17.09 -41.76
C LEU A 184 -35.19 -17.67 -40.67
N THR A 185 -35.68 -18.90 -40.85
CA THR A 185 -36.57 -19.57 -39.89
C THR A 185 -35.82 -20.21 -38.74
N ALA A 186 -34.64 -20.81 -38.98
CA ALA A 186 -33.82 -21.40 -37.92
C ALA A 186 -33.35 -20.31 -36.94
N LEU A 187 -32.62 -19.30 -37.44
CA LEU A 187 -32.18 -18.15 -36.66
C LEU A 187 -33.35 -17.40 -36.01
N GLY A 188 -34.45 -17.22 -36.75
CA GLY A 188 -35.67 -16.61 -36.22
C GLY A 188 -36.30 -17.40 -35.08
N LEU A 189 -36.27 -18.73 -35.14
CA LEU A 189 -36.82 -19.62 -34.13
C LEU A 189 -35.89 -19.73 -32.91
N THR A 190 -34.57 -19.79 -33.08
CA THR A 190 -33.59 -19.66 -31.97
C THR A 190 -33.80 -18.34 -31.21
N LEU A 191 -33.95 -17.22 -31.93
CA LEU A 191 -34.25 -15.92 -31.35
C LEU A 191 -35.61 -15.88 -30.63
N VAL A 192 -36.69 -16.33 -31.29
CA VAL A 192 -38.05 -16.27 -30.75
C VAL A 192 -38.21 -17.18 -29.53
N LEU A 193 -37.64 -18.39 -29.54
CA LEU A 193 -37.65 -19.27 -28.38
C LEU A 193 -36.75 -18.74 -27.27
N GLY A 194 -35.52 -18.31 -27.58
CA GLY A 194 -34.58 -17.80 -26.59
C GLY A 194 -35.11 -16.57 -25.85
N PHE A 195 -35.56 -15.54 -26.59
CA PHE A 195 -36.19 -14.36 -25.98
C PHE A 195 -37.56 -14.68 -25.38
N GLY A 196 -38.37 -15.51 -26.03
CA GLY A 196 -39.74 -15.84 -25.59
C GLY A 196 -39.77 -16.65 -24.30
N LEU A 197 -39.08 -17.78 -24.26
CA LEU A 197 -38.95 -18.63 -23.07
C LEU A 197 -38.14 -17.93 -21.98
N GLY A 198 -37.14 -17.10 -22.34
CA GLY A 198 -36.36 -16.33 -21.38
C GLY A 198 -37.20 -15.27 -20.67
N ALA A 199 -37.94 -14.45 -21.43
CA ALA A 199 -38.83 -13.43 -20.87
C ALA A 199 -40.03 -14.04 -20.12
N ALA A 200 -40.64 -15.11 -20.66
CA ALA A 200 -41.71 -15.82 -19.97
C ALA A 200 -41.21 -16.49 -18.68
N GLY A 201 -40.07 -17.16 -18.72
CA GLY A 201 -39.41 -17.77 -17.57
C GLY A 201 -39.08 -16.76 -16.48
N GLY A 202 -38.48 -15.63 -16.87
CA GLY A 202 -38.15 -14.54 -15.95
C GLY A 202 -39.40 -13.89 -15.35
N TYR A 203 -40.43 -13.62 -16.16
CA TYR A 203 -41.69 -13.04 -15.69
C TYR A 203 -42.46 -13.98 -14.75
N LEU A 204 -42.61 -15.25 -15.10
CA LEU A 204 -43.33 -16.23 -14.30
C LEU A 204 -42.61 -16.54 -12.98
N THR A 205 -41.28 -16.69 -13.03
CA THR A 205 -40.46 -16.90 -11.82
C THR A 205 -40.50 -15.66 -10.92
N GLY A 206 -40.37 -14.46 -11.48
CA GLY A 206 -40.48 -13.21 -10.73
C GLY A 206 -41.87 -12.99 -10.13
N LEU A 207 -42.93 -13.38 -10.85
CA LEU A 207 -44.30 -13.35 -10.33
C LEU A 207 -44.50 -14.35 -9.17
N ALA A 208 -43.90 -15.54 -9.26
CA ALA A 208 -43.95 -16.55 -8.20
C ALA A 208 -43.20 -16.08 -6.94
N ILE A 209 -42.02 -15.47 -7.09
CA ILE A 209 -41.28 -14.83 -5.98
C ILE A 209 -42.12 -13.69 -5.37
N ARG A 210 -42.61 -12.75 -6.18
CA ARG A 210 -43.37 -11.57 -5.73
C ARG A 210 -44.67 -11.93 -5.01
N LYS A 211 -45.31 -13.05 -5.36
CA LYS A 211 -46.50 -13.58 -4.68
C LYS A 211 -46.19 -14.53 -3.53
N ASN A 212 -44.90 -14.73 -3.18
CA ASN A 212 -44.44 -15.68 -2.15
C ASN A 212 -44.95 -17.11 -2.36
N LEU A 213 -45.01 -17.60 -3.61
CA LEU A 213 -45.36 -19.00 -3.89
C LEU A 213 -44.30 -19.98 -3.36
N PHE A 214 -43.03 -19.55 -3.32
CA PHE A 214 -41.94 -20.35 -2.79
C PHE A 214 -41.72 -20.05 -1.29
N PRO A 215 -41.71 -21.07 -0.42
CA PRO A 215 -41.19 -20.94 0.94
C PRO A 215 -39.76 -20.38 0.92
N HIS A 216 -39.42 -19.52 1.87
CA HIS A 216 -38.15 -18.79 1.89
C HIS A 216 -36.92 -19.73 1.78
N TYR A 217 -36.91 -20.85 2.50
CA TYR A 217 -35.84 -21.85 2.44
C TYR A 217 -35.69 -22.57 1.08
N LEU A 218 -36.74 -22.58 0.24
CA LEU A 218 -36.75 -23.25 -1.06
C LEU A 218 -36.50 -22.27 -2.21
N ARG A 219 -36.62 -20.95 -1.98
CA ARG A 219 -36.56 -19.89 -2.99
C ARG A 219 -35.35 -20.02 -3.92
N ASN A 220 -34.15 -20.11 -3.34
CA ASN A 220 -32.90 -20.11 -4.11
C ASN A 220 -32.76 -21.40 -4.95
N THR A 221 -33.04 -22.55 -4.35
CA THR A 221 -33.05 -23.86 -5.03
C THR A 221 -34.10 -23.92 -6.14
N ALA A 222 -35.29 -23.36 -5.90
CA ALA A 222 -36.38 -23.32 -6.88
C ALA A 222 -36.00 -22.48 -8.10
N VAL A 223 -35.45 -21.27 -7.90
CA VAL A 223 -35.02 -20.39 -9.01
C VAL A 223 -33.91 -21.04 -9.82
N LEU A 224 -32.92 -21.67 -9.17
CA LEU A 224 -31.85 -22.40 -9.85
C LEU A 224 -32.42 -23.58 -10.67
N THR A 225 -33.31 -24.39 -10.08
CA THR A 225 -33.88 -25.57 -10.73
C THR A 225 -34.79 -25.19 -11.90
N ILE A 226 -35.60 -24.13 -11.76
CA ILE A 226 -36.45 -23.59 -12.83
C ILE A 226 -35.58 -23.05 -13.97
N MET A 227 -34.50 -22.32 -13.65
CA MET A 227 -33.56 -21.82 -14.66
C MET A 227 -32.93 -22.97 -15.45
N LEU A 228 -32.43 -24.02 -14.77
CA LEU A 228 -31.86 -25.20 -15.44
C LEU A 228 -32.92 -25.99 -16.25
N GLY A 229 -34.14 -26.10 -15.75
CA GLY A 229 -35.24 -26.75 -16.47
C GLY A 229 -35.65 -25.98 -17.74
N ILE A 230 -35.68 -24.65 -17.66
CA ILE A 230 -35.96 -23.78 -18.82
C ILE A 230 -34.78 -23.78 -19.80
N PHE A 231 -33.54 -23.80 -19.31
CA PHE A 231 -32.33 -23.94 -20.13
C PHE A 231 -32.37 -25.22 -20.99
N VAL A 232 -32.53 -26.38 -20.33
CA VAL A 232 -32.57 -27.68 -21.00
C VAL A 232 -33.80 -27.79 -21.90
N GLY A 233 -34.97 -27.33 -21.44
CA GLY A 233 -36.19 -27.33 -22.24
C GLY A 233 -36.04 -26.51 -23.53
N SER A 234 -35.44 -25.32 -23.45
CA SER A 234 -35.18 -24.49 -24.61
C SER A 234 -34.21 -25.16 -25.60
N ASN A 235 -33.08 -25.69 -25.11
CA ASN A 235 -32.12 -26.45 -25.93
C ASN A 235 -32.72 -27.72 -26.58
N ILE A 236 -33.72 -28.36 -25.97
CA ILE A 236 -34.45 -29.49 -26.57
C ILE A 236 -35.39 -29.02 -27.70
N LEU A 237 -36.01 -27.84 -27.57
CA LEU A 237 -36.88 -27.29 -28.62
C LEU A 237 -36.08 -26.75 -29.81
N GLN A 238 -34.94 -26.12 -29.55
CA GLN A 238 -34.01 -25.58 -30.54
C GLN A 238 -32.62 -25.48 -29.91
N GLU A 239 -31.63 -26.09 -30.53
CA GLU A 239 -30.25 -26.05 -30.03
C GLU A 239 -29.72 -24.61 -29.88
N GLU A 240 -28.77 -24.41 -28.95
CA GLU A 240 -28.18 -23.11 -28.55
C GLU A 240 -29.14 -22.04 -27.99
N SER A 241 -30.45 -22.15 -28.21
CA SER A 241 -31.43 -21.20 -27.69
C SER A 241 -31.42 -21.13 -26.15
N GLY A 242 -30.97 -22.18 -25.44
CA GLY A 242 -30.86 -22.22 -23.99
C GLY A 242 -29.92 -21.17 -23.39
N LEU A 243 -28.74 -20.93 -23.99
CA LEU A 243 -27.78 -19.93 -23.48
C LEU A 243 -28.36 -18.51 -23.57
N LEU A 244 -29.07 -18.23 -24.67
CA LEU A 244 -29.86 -17.01 -24.85
C LEU A 244 -31.00 -16.93 -23.81
N THR A 245 -31.72 -18.04 -23.60
CA THR A 245 -32.86 -18.15 -22.69
C THR A 245 -32.50 -17.77 -21.25
N VAL A 246 -31.43 -18.36 -20.69
CA VAL A 246 -31.02 -18.09 -19.30
C VAL A 246 -30.50 -16.68 -19.12
N THR A 247 -29.84 -16.13 -20.14
CA THR A 247 -29.35 -14.75 -20.13
C THR A 247 -30.52 -13.77 -20.11
N VAL A 248 -31.52 -13.95 -20.98
CA VAL A 248 -32.74 -13.12 -20.98
C VAL A 248 -33.54 -13.29 -19.69
N MET A 249 -33.67 -14.52 -19.17
CA MET A 249 -34.36 -14.80 -17.89
C MET A 249 -33.71 -14.07 -16.71
N GLY A 250 -32.37 -14.07 -16.61
CA GLY A 250 -31.64 -13.37 -15.55
C GLY A 250 -31.80 -11.86 -15.63
N ILE A 251 -31.64 -11.28 -16.84
CA ILE A 251 -31.83 -9.84 -17.07
C ILE A 251 -33.26 -9.42 -16.72
N TRP A 252 -34.25 -10.24 -17.07
CA TRP A 252 -35.65 -9.95 -16.75
C TRP A 252 -35.91 -9.97 -15.23
N LEU A 253 -35.40 -10.99 -14.52
CA LEU A 253 -35.53 -11.08 -13.06
C LEU A 253 -34.85 -9.91 -12.34
N ALA A 254 -33.64 -9.55 -12.74
CA ALA A 254 -32.87 -8.43 -12.17
C ALA A 254 -33.60 -7.08 -12.24
N ASN A 255 -34.46 -6.89 -13.25
CA ASN A 255 -35.11 -5.61 -13.53
C ASN A 255 -36.64 -5.63 -13.23
N MET A 256 -37.17 -6.72 -12.68
CA MET A 256 -38.60 -6.85 -12.39
C MET A 256 -38.97 -6.16 -11.06
N ARG A 257 -39.80 -5.11 -11.14
CA ARG A 257 -40.22 -4.32 -9.97
C ARG A 257 -40.94 -5.15 -8.91
N GLY A 258 -40.45 -5.05 -7.67
CA GLY A 258 -41.05 -5.72 -6.51
C GLY A 258 -40.73 -7.21 -6.42
N VAL A 259 -39.63 -7.63 -7.04
CA VAL A 259 -38.99 -8.94 -6.82
C VAL A 259 -37.72 -8.68 -6.02
N ASP A 260 -37.58 -9.32 -4.87
CA ASP A 260 -36.33 -9.34 -4.12
C ASP A 260 -35.48 -10.52 -4.59
N ILE A 261 -34.24 -10.23 -4.98
CA ILE A 261 -33.27 -11.21 -5.49
C ILE A 261 -31.98 -11.29 -4.65
N ALA A 262 -31.89 -10.58 -3.52
CA ALA A 262 -30.68 -10.53 -2.70
C ALA A 262 -30.23 -11.92 -2.25
N ASP A 263 -31.14 -12.69 -1.63
CA ASP A 263 -30.91 -14.07 -1.20
C ASP A 263 -30.42 -14.98 -2.35
N ILE A 264 -30.97 -14.76 -3.55
CA ILE A 264 -30.69 -15.56 -4.75
C ILE A 264 -29.29 -15.26 -5.26
N LEU A 265 -28.89 -13.98 -5.23
CA LEU A 265 -27.57 -13.53 -5.66
C LEU A 265 -26.48 -14.05 -4.70
N GLU A 266 -26.66 -13.95 -3.38
CA GLU A 266 -25.68 -14.42 -2.39
C GLU A 266 -25.46 -15.94 -2.44
N PHE A 267 -26.54 -16.73 -2.47
CA PHE A 267 -26.46 -18.17 -2.63
C PHE A 267 -25.73 -18.55 -3.92
N LYS A 268 -25.94 -17.75 -4.97
CA LYS A 268 -25.32 -17.97 -6.27
C LYS A 268 -23.85 -17.61 -6.31
N GLU A 269 -23.42 -16.48 -5.75
CA GLU A 269 -21.99 -16.14 -5.66
C GLU A 269 -21.19 -17.31 -5.04
N THR A 270 -21.76 -17.95 -4.00
CA THR A 270 -21.18 -19.13 -3.36
C THR A 270 -21.08 -20.33 -4.32
N LEU A 271 -22.17 -20.66 -5.03
CA LEU A 271 -22.21 -21.76 -6.01
C LEU A 271 -21.23 -21.52 -7.17
N THR A 272 -21.16 -20.29 -7.67
CA THR A 272 -20.36 -19.92 -8.82
C THR A 272 -18.87 -19.87 -8.50
N VAL A 273 -18.46 -19.49 -7.28
CA VAL A 273 -17.05 -19.65 -6.85
C VAL A 273 -16.58 -21.09 -6.98
N LEU A 274 -17.43 -22.07 -6.62
CA LEU A 274 -17.13 -23.49 -6.79
C LEU A 274 -17.12 -23.90 -8.27
N LEU A 275 -18.15 -23.53 -9.04
CA LEU A 275 -18.24 -23.87 -10.48
C LEU A 275 -17.09 -23.28 -11.30
N ILE A 276 -16.75 -22.00 -11.11
CA ILE A 276 -15.62 -21.34 -11.75
C ILE A 276 -14.32 -22.07 -11.44
N SER A 277 -14.12 -22.46 -10.18
CA SER A 277 -12.86 -23.09 -9.77
C SER A 277 -12.70 -24.49 -10.36
N ALA A 278 -13.79 -25.26 -10.42
CA ALA A 278 -13.80 -26.56 -11.10
C ALA A 278 -13.60 -26.39 -12.62
N LEU A 279 -14.37 -25.51 -13.28
CA LEU A 279 -14.32 -25.31 -14.72
C LEU A 279 -12.97 -24.74 -15.19
N PHE A 280 -12.31 -23.86 -14.43
CA PHE A 280 -10.96 -23.40 -14.79
C PHE A 280 -9.92 -24.52 -14.72
N ILE A 281 -9.98 -25.39 -13.70
CA ILE A 281 -9.07 -26.55 -13.60
C ILE A 281 -9.34 -27.51 -14.77
N LEU A 282 -10.61 -27.87 -15.01
CA LEU A 282 -11.01 -28.79 -16.08
C LEU A 282 -10.62 -28.26 -17.47
N LEU A 283 -11.04 -27.04 -17.82
CA LEU A 283 -10.79 -26.52 -19.17
C LEU A 283 -9.29 -26.22 -19.41
N ALA A 284 -8.52 -25.83 -18.38
CA ALA A 284 -7.07 -25.67 -18.52
C ALA A 284 -6.31 -27.00 -18.61
N ALA A 285 -6.84 -28.07 -17.99
CA ALA A 285 -6.28 -29.41 -18.10
C ALA A 285 -6.61 -30.09 -19.44
N ARG A 286 -7.73 -29.73 -20.07
CA ARG A 286 -8.14 -30.15 -21.41
C ARG A 286 -7.31 -29.52 -22.55
N LEU A 287 -6.50 -28.51 -22.24
CA LEU A 287 -5.80 -27.74 -23.26
C LEU A 287 -4.66 -28.54 -23.90
N ASP A 288 -4.80 -28.89 -25.18
CA ASP A 288 -3.70 -29.50 -25.93
C ASP A 288 -2.52 -28.54 -26.08
N SER A 289 -1.36 -28.99 -25.61
CA SER A 289 -0.08 -28.28 -25.76
C SER A 289 0.41 -28.20 -27.21
N GLY A 290 0.07 -29.18 -28.05
CA GLY A 290 0.39 -29.18 -29.48
C GLY A 290 -0.31 -28.05 -30.22
N ALA A 291 -1.64 -28.04 -30.19
CA ALA A 291 -2.45 -26.98 -30.79
C ALA A 291 -2.16 -25.57 -30.23
N MET A 292 -1.71 -25.47 -28.97
CA MET A 292 -1.19 -24.22 -28.37
C MET A 292 0.11 -23.73 -29.03
N LEU A 293 1.02 -24.65 -29.40
CA LEU A 293 2.28 -24.35 -30.07
C LEU A 293 2.09 -24.07 -31.57
N ASP A 294 1.14 -24.76 -32.22
CA ASP A 294 0.82 -24.59 -33.65
C ASP A 294 0.28 -23.18 -33.99
N LEU A 295 -0.37 -22.51 -33.02
CA LEU A 295 -0.73 -21.08 -33.11
C LEU A 295 0.49 -20.15 -33.27
N GLY A 296 1.66 -20.60 -32.83
CA GLY A 296 2.95 -19.95 -32.99
C GLY A 296 2.97 -18.46 -32.67
N LEU A 297 3.68 -17.69 -33.50
CA LEU A 297 3.78 -16.24 -33.38
C LEU A 297 2.48 -15.51 -33.77
N GLY A 298 1.60 -16.16 -34.55
CA GLY A 298 0.31 -15.59 -34.96
C GLY A 298 -0.61 -15.36 -33.76
N GLY A 299 -0.78 -16.38 -32.90
CA GLY A 299 -1.59 -16.28 -31.69
C GLY A 299 -1.07 -15.24 -30.70
N VAL A 300 0.26 -15.15 -30.53
CA VAL A 300 0.90 -14.10 -29.72
C VAL A 300 0.67 -12.71 -30.35
N GLY A 301 0.74 -12.60 -31.68
CA GLY A 301 0.40 -11.39 -32.40
C GLY A 301 -1.03 -10.92 -32.13
N VAL A 302 -2.02 -11.82 -32.18
CA VAL A 302 -3.42 -11.50 -31.86
C VAL A 302 -3.58 -11.05 -30.40
N LEU A 303 -2.91 -11.71 -29.44
CA LEU A 303 -2.87 -11.28 -28.04
C LEU A 303 -2.30 -9.84 -27.89
N LEU A 304 -1.21 -9.53 -28.59
CA LEU A 304 -0.62 -8.19 -28.59
C LEU A 304 -1.56 -7.15 -29.21
N VAL A 305 -2.25 -7.46 -30.32
CA VAL A 305 -3.29 -6.58 -30.88
C VAL A 305 -4.42 -6.35 -29.88
N ALA A 306 -4.89 -7.40 -29.20
CA ALA A 306 -5.96 -7.29 -28.21
C ALA A 306 -5.58 -6.35 -27.04
N MET A 307 -4.34 -6.46 -26.54
CA MET A 307 -3.83 -5.70 -25.39
C MET A 307 -3.35 -4.27 -25.73
N PHE A 308 -2.63 -4.09 -26.84
CA PHE A 308 -1.94 -2.83 -27.16
C PHE A 308 -2.65 -1.98 -28.22
N ILE A 309 -3.61 -2.53 -28.97
CA ILE A 309 -4.33 -1.81 -30.02
C ILE A 309 -5.83 -1.75 -29.68
N ALA A 310 -6.51 -2.90 -29.67
CA ALA A 310 -7.96 -2.98 -29.52
C ALA A 310 -8.45 -2.35 -28.21
N ARG A 311 -7.85 -2.74 -27.06
CA ARG A 311 -8.24 -2.21 -25.77
C ARG A 311 -7.94 -0.71 -25.62
N PRO A 312 -6.72 -0.20 -25.89
CA PRO A 312 -6.47 1.25 -25.86
C PRO A 312 -7.41 2.04 -26.78
N LEU A 313 -7.61 1.59 -28.02
CA LEU A 313 -8.50 2.28 -28.96
C LEU A 313 -9.94 2.36 -28.45
N SER A 314 -10.47 1.25 -27.92
CA SER A 314 -11.82 1.20 -27.33
C SER A 314 -11.99 2.18 -26.17
N ILE A 315 -10.99 2.31 -25.27
CA ILE A 315 -11.01 3.19 -24.11
C ILE A 315 -10.85 4.67 -24.50
N TRP A 316 -9.94 4.97 -25.42
CA TRP A 316 -9.68 6.35 -25.85
C TRP A 316 -10.87 6.94 -26.60
N ILE A 317 -11.52 6.17 -27.49
CA ILE A 317 -12.72 6.59 -28.22
C ILE A 317 -13.93 6.66 -27.28
N SER A 318 -14.18 5.63 -26.45
CA SER A 318 -15.30 5.64 -25.49
C SER A 318 -15.18 6.78 -24.46
N GLY A 319 -13.95 7.11 -24.08
CA GLY A 319 -13.62 8.19 -23.14
C GLY A 319 -13.66 9.61 -23.73
N LEU A 320 -14.09 9.81 -24.98
CA LEU A 320 -14.37 11.14 -25.53
C LEU A 320 -15.58 11.77 -24.82
N GLY A 321 -15.42 13.01 -24.36
CA GLY A 321 -16.47 13.71 -23.59
C GLY A 321 -16.66 13.19 -22.15
N THR A 322 -15.62 12.60 -21.54
CA THR A 322 -15.60 12.18 -20.12
C THR A 322 -14.53 12.95 -19.34
N ASN A 323 -14.73 13.12 -18.03
CA ASN A 323 -13.82 13.85 -17.13
C ASN A 323 -12.61 13.02 -16.66
N LEU A 324 -12.24 11.95 -17.38
CA LEU A 324 -11.13 11.06 -17.00
C LEU A 324 -9.78 11.61 -17.45
N SER A 325 -8.80 11.64 -16.54
CA SER A 325 -7.43 12.07 -16.88
C SER A 325 -6.73 11.05 -17.79
N SER A 326 -5.68 11.47 -18.51
CA SER A 326 -4.90 10.58 -19.36
C SER A 326 -4.28 9.40 -18.58
N LYS A 327 -3.94 9.61 -17.30
CA LYS A 327 -3.45 8.56 -16.39
C LYS A 327 -4.53 7.52 -16.09
N ASP A 328 -5.75 7.98 -15.85
CA ASP A 328 -6.91 7.11 -15.63
C ASP A 328 -7.21 6.29 -16.90
N LYS A 329 -7.20 6.93 -18.08
CA LYS A 329 -7.37 6.25 -19.38
C LYS A 329 -6.30 5.19 -19.61
N TRP A 330 -5.01 5.48 -19.40
CA TRP A 330 -3.93 4.49 -19.55
C TRP A 330 -4.04 3.30 -18.59
N PHE A 331 -4.64 3.46 -17.43
CA PHE A 331 -4.93 2.33 -16.53
C PHE A 331 -6.09 1.47 -17.05
N LEU A 332 -7.19 2.09 -17.45
CA LEU A 332 -8.34 1.39 -18.05
C LEU A 332 -7.96 0.67 -19.36
N SER A 333 -7.06 1.27 -20.15
CA SER A 333 -6.49 0.66 -21.38
C SER A 333 -5.57 -0.54 -21.11
N TRP A 334 -5.00 -0.68 -19.91
CA TRP A 334 -4.15 -1.81 -19.55
C TRP A 334 -4.94 -2.98 -18.95
N VAL A 335 -6.08 -2.67 -18.33
CA VAL A 335 -6.86 -3.63 -17.54
C VAL A 335 -8.11 -4.05 -18.32
N ALA A 336 -8.08 -5.28 -18.83
CA ALA A 336 -9.17 -5.97 -19.53
C ALA A 336 -8.93 -7.51 -19.52
N PRO A 337 -9.11 -8.20 -18.39
CA PRO A 337 -8.97 -9.65 -18.33
C PRO A 337 -10.17 -10.31 -19.00
N ARG A 338 -9.92 -11.31 -19.85
CA ARG A 338 -10.98 -12.08 -20.51
C ARG A 338 -11.60 -13.11 -19.57
N GLY A 339 -12.91 -13.31 -19.70
CA GLY A 339 -13.73 -14.06 -18.75
C GLY A 339 -13.80 -15.56 -19.03
N ILE A 340 -14.26 -16.32 -18.02
CA ILE A 340 -14.53 -17.76 -18.15
C ILE A 340 -15.57 -18.08 -19.23
N VAL A 341 -16.54 -17.18 -19.43
CA VAL A 341 -17.62 -17.31 -20.41
C VAL A 341 -17.07 -17.49 -21.84
N ALA A 342 -16.00 -16.79 -22.19
CA ALA A 342 -15.37 -16.92 -23.51
C ALA A 342 -14.78 -18.33 -23.73
N ALA A 343 -14.07 -18.89 -22.74
CA ALA A 343 -13.50 -20.24 -22.79
C ALA A 343 -14.57 -21.34 -22.87
N ALA A 344 -15.64 -21.17 -22.12
CA ALA A 344 -16.77 -22.07 -22.08
C ALA A 344 -17.51 -22.14 -23.43
N ILE A 345 -17.94 -20.98 -23.93
CA ILE A 345 -18.72 -20.89 -25.16
C ILE A 345 -17.85 -21.27 -26.38
N SER A 346 -16.57 -20.90 -26.40
CA SER A 346 -15.66 -21.30 -27.48
C SER A 346 -15.49 -22.82 -27.58
N SER A 347 -15.43 -23.52 -26.45
CA SER A 347 -15.32 -24.98 -26.40
C SER A 347 -16.56 -25.68 -26.98
N LEU A 348 -17.76 -25.15 -26.69
CA LEU A 348 -19.02 -25.66 -27.23
C LEU A 348 -19.13 -25.44 -28.74
N PHE A 349 -18.81 -24.22 -29.20
CA PHE A 349 -18.94 -23.85 -30.60
C PHE A 349 -17.88 -24.48 -31.51
N ALA A 350 -16.64 -24.60 -31.06
CA ALA A 350 -15.57 -25.20 -31.86
C ALA A 350 -15.93 -26.62 -32.33
N ILE A 351 -16.43 -27.46 -31.41
CA ILE A 351 -16.84 -28.84 -31.71
C ILE A 351 -18.00 -28.86 -32.71
N LYS A 352 -18.99 -27.97 -32.55
CA LYS A 352 -20.10 -27.87 -33.51
C LYS A 352 -19.63 -27.47 -34.90
N LEU A 353 -18.77 -26.46 -35.02
CA LEU A 353 -18.21 -26.03 -36.31
C LEU A 353 -17.31 -27.11 -36.93
N GLU A 354 -16.62 -27.91 -36.12
CA GLU A 354 -15.85 -29.07 -36.56
C GLU A 354 -16.77 -30.18 -37.12
N THR A 355 -17.93 -30.45 -36.51
CA THR A 355 -18.94 -31.38 -37.09
C THR A 355 -19.56 -30.87 -38.39
N VAL A 356 -19.58 -29.55 -38.61
CA VAL A 356 -20.00 -28.90 -39.86
C VAL A 356 -18.86 -28.84 -40.91
N GLY A 357 -17.64 -29.24 -40.54
CA GLY A 357 -16.50 -29.32 -41.45
C GLY A 357 -15.79 -27.99 -41.72
N LEU A 358 -15.96 -26.98 -40.86
CA LEU A 358 -15.31 -25.67 -41.02
C LEU A 358 -13.84 -25.70 -40.59
N GLU A 359 -12.94 -25.60 -41.57
CA GLU A 359 -11.49 -25.58 -41.35
C GLU A 359 -11.06 -24.45 -40.41
N GLY A 360 -10.31 -24.79 -39.35
CA GLY A 360 -9.83 -23.85 -38.34
C GLY A 360 -10.69 -23.75 -37.06
N ALA A 361 -11.82 -24.46 -36.99
CA ALA A 361 -12.66 -24.51 -35.78
C ALA A 361 -11.89 -25.03 -34.54
N SER A 362 -11.05 -26.05 -34.71
CA SER A 362 -10.18 -26.62 -33.67
C SER A 362 -9.22 -25.60 -33.05
N SER A 363 -8.74 -24.63 -33.83
CA SER A 363 -7.84 -23.56 -33.38
C SER A 363 -8.51 -22.45 -32.55
N ILE A 364 -9.86 -22.41 -32.49
CA ILE A 364 -10.60 -21.41 -31.71
C ILE A 364 -10.33 -21.59 -30.21
N VAL A 365 -10.43 -22.82 -29.70
CA VAL A 365 -10.30 -23.07 -28.25
C VAL A 365 -8.91 -22.72 -27.73
N PRO A 366 -7.80 -23.22 -28.32
CA PRO A 366 -6.46 -22.90 -27.83
C PRO A 366 -6.14 -21.41 -27.94
N LEU A 367 -6.67 -20.71 -28.96
CA LEU A 367 -6.45 -19.26 -29.11
C LEU A 367 -7.24 -18.43 -28.10
N VAL A 368 -8.50 -18.79 -27.81
CA VAL A 368 -9.27 -18.14 -26.73
C VAL A 368 -8.59 -18.38 -25.38
N PHE A 369 -8.07 -19.60 -25.13
CA PHE A 369 -7.27 -19.89 -23.95
C PHE A 369 -5.96 -19.09 -23.91
N LEU A 370 -5.24 -18.95 -25.02
CA LEU A 370 -4.04 -18.11 -25.09
C LEU A 370 -4.33 -16.66 -24.72
N ILE A 371 -5.46 -16.10 -25.15
CA ILE A 371 -5.84 -14.73 -24.76
C ILE A 371 -6.27 -14.65 -23.29
N ILE A 372 -7.03 -15.61 -22.77
CA ILE A 372 -7.40 -15.63 -21.35
C ILE A 372 -6.15 -15.75 -20.48
N ILE A 373 -5.28 -16.73 -20.74
CA ILE A 373 -4.02 -16.94 -20.02
C ILE A 373 -3.13 -15.69 -20.12
N GLY A 374 -2.89 -15.19 -21.35
CA GLY A 374 -2.06 -14.03 -21.59
C GLY A 374 -2.57 -12.78 -20.87
N THR A 375 -3.85 -12.42 -21.06
CA THR A 375 -4.43 -11.24 -20.39
C THR A 375 -4.46 -11.39 -18.87
N VAL A 376 -4.89 -12.54 -18.34
CA VAL A 376 -5.01 -12.74 -16.89
C VAL A 376 -3.65 -12.80 -16.21
N VAL A 377 -2.68 -13.54 -16.74
CA VAL A 377 -1.33 -13.64 -16.14
C VAL A 377 -0.60 -12.31 -16.22
N ILE A 378 -0.54 -11.68 -17.40
CA ILE A 378 0.19 -10.41 -17.57
C ILE A 378 -0.46 -9.31 -16.72
N GLN A 379 -1.79 -9.15 -16.78
CA GLN A 379 -2.46 -8.06 -16.04
C GLN A 379 -2.47 -8.31 -14.53
N SER A 380 -2.67 -9.54 -14.04
CA SER A 380 -2.65 -9.82 -12.60
C SER A 380 -1.29 -9.50 -11.96
N LEU A 381 -0.19 -9.77 -12.66
CA LEU A 381 1.17 -9.49 -12.18
C LEU A 381 1.57 -8.01 -12.33
N THR A 382 1.11 -7.33 -13.38
CA THR A 382 1.55 -5.97 -13.73
C THR A 382 0.62 -4.85 -13.24
N ALA A 383 -0.70 -5.06 -13.18
CA ALA A 383 -1.67 -3.99 -12.93
C ALA A 383 -1.46 -3.26 -11.59
N GLY A 384 -1.03 -3.98 -10.54
CA GLY A 384 -0.68 -3.37 -9.25
C GLY A 384 0.53 -2.43 -9.32
N ARG A 385 1.53 -2.77 -10.14
CA ARG A 385 2.73 -1.94 -10.37
C ARG A 385 2.38 -0.75 -11.28
N TRP A 386 1.58 -1.00 -12.32
CA TRP A 386 1.08 0.01 -13.26
C TRP A 386 0.21 1.07 -12.57
N ALA A 387 -0.72 0.64 -11.70
CA ALA A 387 -1.55 1.55 -10.90
C ALA A 387 -0.71 2.46 -9.99
N LYS A 388 0.36 1.92 -9.39
CA LYS A 388 1.30 2.69 -8.57
C LYS A 388 2.10 3.68 -9.42
N PHE A 389 2.62 3.24 -10.57
CA PHE A 389 3.39 4.08 -11.50
C PHE A 389 2.57 5.27 -12.05
N LEU A 390 1.32 5.01 -12.45
CA LEU A 390 0.42 6.06 -12.94
C LEU A 390 -0.12 6.97 -11.82
N GLY A 391 0.05 6.61 -10.54
CA GLY A 391 -0.55 7.34 -9.41
C GLY A 391 -2.07 7.23 -9.35
N VAL A 392 -2.62 6.09 -9.81
CA VAL A 392 -4.06 5.78 -9.81
C VAL A 392 -4.44 4.62 -8.88
N LYS A 393 -3.45 4.04 -8.18
CA LYS A 393 -3.73 3.23 -6.99
C LYS A 393 -4.35 4.13 -5.92
N GLU A 394 -5.39 3.66 -5.25
CA GLU A 394 -5.96 4.38 -4.12
C GLU A 394 -4.89 4.59 -3.03
N GLY A 395 -4.89 5.77 -2.42
CA GLY A 395 -3.99 6.07 -1.31
C GLY A 395 -4.21 5.10 -0.15
N SER A 396 -3.19 4.89 0.69
CA SER A 396 -3.30 3.97 1.82
C SER A 396 -4.57 4.24 2.64
N ASN A 397 -5.38 3.21 2.90
CA ASN A 397 -6.61 3.28 3.68
C ASN A 397 -6.32 3.70 5.13
N GLN A 398 -6.10 5.00 5.31
CA GLN A 398 -5.80 5.70 6.56
C GLN A 398 -6.90 6.71 6.89
N GLY A 399 -7.83 6.95 5.94
CA GLY A 399 -8.98 7.81 6.16
C GLY A 399 -9.92 7.25 7.22
N VAL A 400 -10.70 8.15 7.83
CA VAL A 400 -11.51 7.86 9.01
C VAL A 400 -12.96 8.27 8.76
N LEU A 401 -13.88 7.32 8.88
CA LEU A 401 -15.30 7.61 9.04
C LEU A 401 -15.58 7.83 10.53
N ILE A 402 -16.22 8.93 10.91
CA ILE A 402 -16.66 9.17 12.29
C ILE A 402 -18.19 9.23 12.30
N PHE A 403 -18.81 8.33 13.05
CA PHE A 403 -20.25 8.38 13.31
C PHE A 403 -20.51 9.22 14.55
N GLY A 404 -21.26 10.31 14.41
CA GLY A 404 -21.48 11.35 15.41
C GLY A 404 -20.67 12.61 15.09
N ALA A 405 -21.33 13.70 14.69
CA ALA A 405 -20.75 14.99 14.29
C ALA A 405 -20.75 16.04 15.43
N SER A 406 -20.42 15.58 16.65
CA SER A 406 -20.29 16.42 17.85
C SER A 406 -19.19 17.48 17.70
N LYS A 407 -19.16 18.51 18.56
CA LYS A 407 -18.07 19.52 18.55
C LYS A 407 -16.67 18.87 18.60
N PHE A 408 -16.48 17.89 19.47
CA PHE A 408 -15.24 17.09 19.55
C PHE A 408 -14.91 16.41 18.22
N SER A 409 -15.90 15.73 17.62
CA SER A 409 -15.73 14.99 16.37
C SER A 409 -15.33 15.89 15.22
N ARG A 410 -15.86 17.12 15.18
CA ARG A 410 -15.53 18.12 14.15
C ARG A 410 -14.13 18.68 14.33
N GLU A 411 -13.75 19.09 15.53
CA GLU A 411 -12.38 19.56 15.80
C GLU A 411 -11.34 18.46 15.50
N LEU A 412 -11.62 17.20 15.88
CA LEU A 412 -10.77 16.06 15.54
C LEU A 412 -10.69 15.83 14.02
N ALA A 413 -11.82 15.92 13.31
CA ALA A 413 -11.86 15.80 11.85
C ALA A 413 -11.07 16.92 11.16
N SER A 414 -11.21 18.18 11.59
CA SER A 414 -10.44 19.31 11.06
C SER A 414 -8.93 19.14 11.26
N ILE A 415 -8.50 18.64 12.42
CA ILE A 415 -7.08 18.32 12.67
C ILE A 415 -6.59 17.24 11.69
N LEU A 416 -7.33 16.14 11.52
CA LEU A 416 -6.97 15.06 10.60
C LEU A 416 -6.92 15.55 9.12
N ILE A 417 -7.91 16.35 8.70
CA ILE A 417 -7.94 16.96 7.35
C ILE A 417 -6.73 17.89 7.14
N SER A 418 -6.34 18.69 8.15
CA SER A 418 -5.14 19.54 8.07
C SER A 418 -3.84 18.75 7.88
N LYS A 419 -3.85 17.46 8.23
CA LYS A 419 -2.76 16.49 8.04
C LYS A 419 -2.95 15.62 6.79
N ASN A 420 -3.80 16.06 5.86
CA ASN A 420 -4.10 15.41 4.58
C ASN A 420 -4.69 13.98 4.71
N ILE A 421 -5.45 13.73 5.78
CA ILE A 421 -6.16 12.47 6.02
C ILE A 421 -7.62 12.66 5.59
N LYS A 422 -8.14 11.78 4.73
CA LYS A 422 -9.55 11.79 4.33
C LYS A 422 -10.44 11.50 5.55
N VAL A 423 -11.36 12.41 5.88
CA VAL A 423 -12.34 12.19 6.96
C VAL A 423 -13.75 12.42 6.43
N ILE A 424 -14.69 11.58 6.86
CA ILE A 424 -16.13 11.74 6.61
C ILE A 424 -16.85 11.72 7.95
N LEU A 425 -17.73 12.68 8.19
CA LEU A 425 -18.63 12.70 9.35
C LEU A 425 -20.03 12.22 8.96
N ALA A 426 -20.53 11.20 9.63
CA ALA A 426 -21.90 10.70 9.45
C ALA A 426 -22.73 10.96 10.72
N ASP A 427 -23.93 11.52 10.60
CA ASP A 427 -24.83 11.77 11.73
C ASP A 427 -26.29 11.87 11.25
N ASN A 428 -27.22 11.46 12.11
CA ASN A 428 -28.67 11.61 11.90
C ASN A 428 -29.18 13.01 12.28
N ASN A 429 -28.41 13.80 13.04
CA ASN A 429 -28.81 15.15 13.45
C ASN A 429 -28.40 16.18 12.39
N TRP A 430 -29.41 16.85 11.83
CA TRP A 430 -29.22 17.89 10.83
C TRP A 430 -28.38 19.07 11.32
N ASP A 431 -28.52 19.50 12.58
CA ASP A 431 -27.77 20.65 13.10
C ASP A 431 -26.28 20.34 13.27
N SER A 432 -25.95 19.12 13.69
CA SER A 432 -24.57 18.65 13.80
C SER A 432 -23.90 18.55 12.41
N ILE A 433 -24.63 18.04 11.41
CA ILE A 433 -24.18 18.01 10.01
C ILE A 433 -24.08 19.40 9.39
N ARG A 434 -25.00 20.31 9.69
CA ARG A 434 -24.96 21.71 9.22
C ARG A 434 -23.70 22.40 9.72
N GLN A 435 -23.36 22.24 11.00
CA GLN A 435 -22.13 22.80 11.57
C GLN A 435 -20.89 22.18 10.90
N ALA A 436 -20.83 20.85 10.75
CA ALA A 436 -19.73 20.18 10.03
C ALA A 436 -19.56 20.63 8.57
N ARG A 437 -20.66 20.91 7.87
CA ARG A 437 -20.62 21.47 6.51
C ARG A 437 -20.09 22.91 6.49
N MET A 438 -20.42 23.73 7.49
CA MET A 438 -19.85 25.08 7.63
C MET A 438 -18.34 25.04 7.94
N ASP A 439 -17.89 24.02 8.68
CA ASP A 439 -16.48 23.73 8.95
C ASP A 439 -15.74 23.14 7.72
N ASN A 440 -16.40 23.07 6.54
CA ASN A 440 -15.94 22.44 5.28
C ASN A 440 -15.53 20.96 5.40
N ILE A 441 -16.08 20.24 6.38
CA ILE A 441 -15.82 18.81 6.58
C ILE A 441 -16.74 18.00 5.66
N PRO A 442 -16.24 16.96 4.95
CA PRO A 442 -17.09 16.04 4.20
C PRO A 442 -18.11 15.34 5.11
N VAL A 443 -19.38 15.38 4.73
CA VAL A 443 -20.51 14.94 5.57
C VAL A 443 -21.46 13.99 4.83
N TYR A 444 -21.99 13.02 5.57
CA TYR A 444 -23.15 12.22 5.19
C TYR A 444 -24.27 12.44 6.23
N PHE A 445 -25.49 12.69 5.75
CA PHE A 445 -26.66 12.85 6.60
C PHE A 445 -27.46 11.54 6.65
N GLY A 446 -27.63 10.99 7.85
CA GLY A 446 -28.34 9.74 8.10
C GLY A 446 -27.46 8.61 8.62
N ASN A 447 -28.05 7.42 8.74
CA ASN A 447 -27.39 6.24 9.30
C ASN A 447 -26.32 5.71 8.33
N PRO A 448 -25.04 5.63 8.72
CA PRO A 448 -23.98 5.14 7.83
C PRO A 448 -24.05 3.64 7.55
N ALA A 449 -24.88 2.88 8.28
CA ALA A 449 -25.17 1.46 8.05
C ALA A 449 -26.52 1.24 7.35
N SER A 450 -26.96 2.20 6.53
CA SER A 450 -28.16 2.07 5.69
C SER A 450 -27.77 1.71 4.25
N GLU A 451 -28.65 1.04 3.52
CA GLU A 451 -28.50 0.76 2.08
C GLU A 451 -28.24 2.05 1.26
N HIS A 452 -28.87 3.17 1.65
CA HIS A 452 -28.59 4.48 1.08
C HIS A 452 -27.14 4.93 1.32
N ALA A 453 -26.57 4.67 2.51
CA ALA A 453 -25.16 4.96 2.76
C ALA A 453 -24.24 4.08 1.91
N SER A 454 -24.56 2.79 1.74
CA SER A 454 -23.77 1.87 0.90
C SER A 454 -23.65 2.33 -0.56
N ASN A 455 -24.69 2.99 -1.09
CA ASN A 455 -24.74 3.45 -2.48
C ASN A 455 -24.24 4.90 -2.68
N PHE A 456 -24.44 5.79 -1.69
CA PHE A 456 -24.18 7.23 -1.84
C PHE A 456 -23.03 7.78 -0.96
N MET A 457 -22.50 7.01 -0.01
CA MET A 457 -21.34 7.42 0.81
C MET A 457 -20.03 6.93 0.19
N ASP A 458 -19.14 7.87 -0.16
CA ASP A 458 -17.82 7.56 -0.71
C ASP A 458 -16.82 7.06 0.37
N LEU A 459 -16.93 5.78 0.72
CA LEU A 459 -16.02 5.08 1.63
C LEU A 459 -14.61 4.84 1.05
N SER A 460 -14.32 5.26 -0.18
CA SER A 460 -13.03 4.99 -0.85
C SER A 460 -11.86 5.67 -0.11
N GLY A 461 -10.78 4.95 0.14
CA GLY A 461 -9.66 5.40 0.98
C GLY A 461 -9.95 5.52 2.49
N ILE A 462 -11.19 5.29 2.95
CA ILE A 462 -11.49 5.10 4.37
C ILE A 462 -10.94 3.73 4.80
N GLY A 463 -10.23 3.70 5.92
CA GLY A 463 -9.68 2.48 6.50
C GLY A 463 -10.09 2.22 7.94
N ARG A 464 -10.77 3.17 8.60
CA ARG A 464 -11.24 3.00 9.98
C ARG A 464 -12.57 3.68 10.20
N VAL A 465 -13.31 3.18 11.19
CA VAL A 465 -14.56 3.77 11.69
C VAL A 465 -14.43 4.06 13.17
N LEU A 466 -14.75 5.30 13.56
CA LEU A 466 -14.87 5.73 14.95
C LEU A 466 -16.36 5.95 15.26
N VAL A 467 -16.90 5.14 16.16
CA VAL A 467 -18.29 5.18 16.60
C VAL A 467 -18.37 6.05 17.85
N MET A 468 -18.72 7.32 17.64
CA MET A 468 -18.61 8.42 18.60
C MET A 468 -19.94 9.17 18.79
N SER A 469 -21.05 8.55 18.41
CA SER A 469 -22.37 9.20 18.39
C SER A 469 -23.07 9.13 19.75
N PRO A 470 -24.00 10.05 20.04
CA PRO A 470 -24.88 9.96 21.22
C PRO A 470 -25.89 8.79 21.14
N TYR A 471 -26.08 8.18 19.97
CA TYR A 471 -27.14 7.19 19.71
C TYR A 471 -26.77 5.81 20.23
N ARG A 472 -26.99 5.57 21.54
CA ARG A 472 -26.69 4.30 22.22
C ARG A 472 -27.22 3.05 21.49
N GLN A 473 -28.39 3.15 20.86
CA GLN A 473 -29.05 2.06 20.15
C GLN A 473 -28.47 1.80 18.75
N LEU A 474 -27.93 2.83 18.08
CA LEU A 474 -27.38 2.70 16.73
C LEU A 474 -25.89 2.38 16.74
N ASN A 475 -25.16 2.76 17.80
CA ASN A 475 -23.72 2.49 17.91
C ASN A 475 -23.37 0.99 17.72
N PRO A 476 -24.09 0.00 18.31
CA PRO A 476 -23.85 -1.42 18.03
C PRO A 476 -24.12 -1.82 16.58
N LEU A 477 -25.23 -1.38 16.01
CA LEU A 477 -25.62 -1.68 14.62
C LEU A 477 -24.57 -1.18 13.63
N VAL A 478 -24.15 0.09 13.78
CA VAL A 478 -23.07 0.69 12.97
C VAL A 478 -21.74 -0.01 13.20
N THR A 479 -21.42 -0.40 14.44
CA THR A 479 -20.20 -1.15 14.76
C THR A 479 -20.16 -2.48 14.04
N PHE A 480 -21.20 -3.32 14.17
CA PHE A 480 -21.22 -4.66 13.56
C PHE A 480 -21.21 -4.59 12.02
N HIS A 481 -21.99 -3.69 11.42
CA HIS A 481 -22.01 -3.48 9.97
C HIS A 481 -20.60 -3.19 9.40
N PHE A 482 -19.86 -2.27 10.03
CA PHE A 482 -18.50 -1.96 9.55
C PHE A 482 -17.44 -2.99 10.00
N GLN A 483 -17.68 -3.79 11.04
CA GLN A 483 -16.78 -4.88 11.41
C GLN A 483 -16.80 -5.99 10.36
N ASP A 484 -17.95 -6.28 9.77
CA ASP A 484 -18.10 -7.22 8.66
C ASP A 484 -17.39 -6.68 7.40
N LEU A 485 -17.65 -5.42 7.03
CA LEU A 485 -17.05 -4.78 5.85
C LEU A 485 -15.53 -4.54 5.93
N MET A 486 -14.99 -4.18 7.11
CA MET A 486 -13.59 -3.73 7.24
C MET A 486 -12.70 -4.63 8.10
N GLY A 487 -13.29 -5.56 8.87
CA GLY A 487 -12.61 -6.35 9.89
C GLY A 487 -12.61 -5.68 11.27
N THR A 488 -12.53 -6.50 12.32
CA THR A 488 -12.69 -6.08 13.72
C THR A 488 -11.66 -5.08 14.23
N GLU A 489 -10.43 -5.10 13.72
CA GLU A 489 -9.33 -4.22 14.15
C GLU A 489 -9.41 -2.77 13.62
N LYS A 490 -10.43 -2.47 12.80
CA LYS A 490 -10.57 -1.16 12.13
C LYS A 490 -11.75 -0.34 12.63
N VAL A 491 -12.59 -0.91 13.48
CA VAL A 491 -13.81 -0.28 14.00
C VAL A 491 -13.70 -0.13 15.51
N TYR A 492 -13.73 1.11 15.99
CA TYR A 492 -13.54 1.48 17.39
C TYR A 492 -14.77 2.23 17.88
N GLY A 493 -15.26 1.92 19.08
CA GLY A 493 -16.39 2.62 19.69
C GLY A 493 -16.08 3.16 21.08
N LEU A 494 -16.76 4.24 21.47
CA LEU A 494 -16.75 4.74 22.86
C LEU A 494 -17.51 3.81 23.79
N ASN A 495 -17.09 3.72 25.06
CA ASN A 495 -17.76 2.90 26.06
C ASN A 495 -19.06 3.55 26.58
N ASN A 496 -20.02 2.74 27.01
CA ASN A 496 -21.21 3.18 27.76
C ASN A 496 -21.01 2.91 29.26
N ALA A 497 -20.45 3.90 29.96
CA ALA A 497 -20.08 3.82 31.38
C ALA A 497 -21.25 3.60 32.38
N ASP A 498 -22.51 3.69 31.95
CA ASP A 498 -23.68 3.68 32.86
C ASP A 498 -24.23 2.28 33.18
N SER A 499 -23.59 1.20 32.70
CA SER A 499 -24.15 -0.16 32.75
C SER A 499 -23.89 -0.88 34.08
N ALA A 500 -24.32 -0.28 35.20
CA ALA A 500 -24.19 -0.84 36.55
C ALA A 500 -25.03 -2.10 36.82
N SER A 501 -25.90 -2.50 35.88
CA SER A 501 -26.76 -3.67 36.00
C SER A 501 -26.35 -4.76 35.01
N ALA A 502 -26.12 -5.98 35.49
CA ALA A 502 -25.79 -7.15 34.65
C ALA A 502 -26.84 -7.43 33.56
N ARG A 503 -28.10 -7.03 33.75
CA ARG A 503 -29.18 -7.16 32.73
C ARG A 503 -29.01 -6.24 31.52
N HIS A 504 -28.16 -5.22 31.62
CA HIS A 504 -27.90 -4.23 30.58
C HIS A 504 -26.43 -4.25 30.10
N GLN A 505 -25.65 -5.24 30.56
CA GLN A 505 -24.29 -5.43 30.07
C GLN A 505 -24.32 -5.98 28.63
N LEU A 506 -23.54 -5.34 27.77
CA LEU A 506 -23.25 -5.85 26.44
C LEU A 506 -22.31 -7.06 26.54
N SER A 507 -22.29 -7.93 25.53
CA SER A 507 -21.40 -9.10 25.51
C SER A 507 -19.93 -8.69 25.70
N GLU A 508 -19.14 -9.47 26.46
CA GLU A 508 -17.72 -9.18 26.69
C GLU A 508 -16.91 -9.00 25.40
N SER A 509 -17.24 -9.77 24.35
CA SER A 509 -16.62 -9.68 23.03
C SER A 509 -16.84 -8.33 22.34
N TYR A 510 -17.92 -7.63 22.67
CA TYR A 510 -18.22 -6.27 22.23
C TYR A 510 -17.60 -5.23 23.17
N LEU A 511 -17.68 -5.42 24.49
CA LEU A 511 -17.08 -4.52 25.49
C LEU A 511 -15.56 -4.40 25.35
N LYS A 512 -14.84 -5.51 25.13
CA LYS A 512 -13.39 -5.53 24.86
C LYS A 512 -12.99 -4.76 23.58
N ARG A 513 -13.95 -4.28 22.78
CA ARG A 513 -13.77 -3.52 21.54
C ARG A 513 -14.33 -2.09 21.64
N LEU A 514 -15.00 -1.74 22.73
CA LEU A 514 -15.48 -0.39 23.06
C LEU A 514 -14.46 0.42 23.89
N CYS A 515 -13.18 0.31 23.53
CA CYS A 515 -12.09 0.95 24.29
C CYS A 515 -11.47 2.12 23.51
N LEU A 516 -12.24 2.84 22.69
CA LEU A 516 -11.74 3.99 21.92
C LEU A 516 -11.16 5.05 22.88
N PHE A 517 -9.86 5.32 22.73
CA PHE A 517 -9.01 6.16 23.59
C PHE A 517 -8.75 5.65 25.01
N GLY A 518 -9.39 4.55 25.45
CA GLY A 518 -9.30 4.06 26.82
C GLY A 518 -10.55 3.30 27.27
N GLU A 519 -10.46 2.55 28.37
CA GLU A 519 -11.56 1.71 28.88
C GLU A 519 -12.73 2.54 29.45
N ASN A 520 -12.45 3.64 30.15
CA ASN A 520 -13.43 4.44 30.89
C ASN A 520 -13.75 5.77 30.20
N ILE A 521 -14.03 5.73 28.90
CA ILE A 521 -14.29 6.91 28.06
C ILE A 521 -15.62 6.76 27.33
N SER A 522 -16.57 7.61 27.68
CA SER A 522 -17.90 7.67 27.11
C SER A 522 -18.14 8.98 26.37
N TYR A 523 -19.16 9.00 25.50
CA TYR A 523 -19.63 10.21 24.83
C TYR A 523 -19.92 11.35 25.84
N ALA A 524 -20.61 11.03 26.93
CA ALA A 524 -20.95 12.01 27.98
C ALA A 524 -19.70 12.61 28.66
N LYS A 525 -18.66 11.80 28.90
CA LYS A 525 -17.40 12.27 29.47
C LYS A 525 -16.67 13.22 28.52
N ILE A 526 -16.56 12.88 27.24
CA ILE A 526 -15.96 13.76 26.21
C ILE A 526 -16.76 15.06 26.08
N ALA A 527 -18.09 14.98 25.98
CA ALA A 527 -18.96 16.15 25.88
C ALA A 527 -18.83 17.08 27.10
N SER A 528 -18.74 16.52 28.32
CA SER A 528 -18.50 17.29 29.55
C SER A 528 -17.14 17.99 29.54
N LEU A 529 -16.07 17.31 29.10
CA LEU A 529 -14.74 17.91 28.97
C LEU A 529 -14.74 19.06 27.96
N MET A 530 -15.35 18.89 26.78
CA MET A 530 -15.47 19.96 25.78
C MET A 530 -16.29 21.16 26.26
N ALA A 531 -17.32 20.92 27.09
CA ALA A 531 -18.11 21.97 27.72
C ALA A 531 -17.31 22.75 28.78
N LYS A 532 -16.39 22.06 29.48
CA LYS A 532 -15.40 22.64 30.40
C LYS A 532 -14.16 23.23 29.70
N GLY A 533 -14.22 23.53 28.40
CA GLY A 533 -13.10 24.18 27.70
C GLY A 533 -11.88 23.29 27.43
N ALA A 534 -12.04 21.96 27.39
CA ALA A 534 -10.99 21.08 26.89
C ALA A 534 -10.68 21.37 25.41
N VAL A 535 -9.40 21.26 25.04
CA VAL A 535 -8.89 21.60 23.70
C VAL A 535 -8.12 20.43 23.11
N LEU A 536 -8.28 20.18 21.82
CA LEU A 536 -7.47 19.23 21.07
C LEU A 536 -6.13 19.85 20.65
N LYS A 537 -5.02 19.18 20.97
CA LYS A 537 -3.66 19.66 20.66
C LYS A 537 -2.81 18.57 20.02
N ILE A 538 -2.01 18.98 19.02
CA ILE A 538 -0.97 18.17 18.39
C ILE A 538 0.34 18.40 19.16
N THR A 539 1.00 17.31 19.58
CA THR A 539 2.30 17.35 20.27
C THR A 539 3.27 16.39 19.58
N ASN A 540 4.46 16.87 19.22
CA ASN A 540 5.46 16.04 18.55
C ASN A 540 6.27 15.28 19.60
N ILE A 541 6.23 13.94 19.55
CA ILE A 541 7.03 13.08 20.41
C ILE A 541 8.36 12.80 19.68
N THR A 542 9.47 13.23 20.28
CA THR A 542 10.83 13.17 19.71
C THR A 542 11.78 12.50 20.70
N GLU A 543 13.04 12.27 20.30
CA GLU A 543 14.05 11.69 21.19
C GLU A 543 14.29 12.60 22.43
N ASN A 544 14.21 13.92 22.23
CA ASN A 544 14.34 14.93 23.30
C ASN A 544 13.04 15.19 24.06
N PHE A 545 11.88 14.75 23.55
CA PHE A 545 10.58 14.93 24.19
C PHE A 545 9.76 13.65 24.09
N THR A 546 10.04 12.72 25.00
CA THR A 546 9.39 11.40 25.06
C THR A 546 7.97 11.49 25.65
N TYR A 547 7.24 10.37 25.62
CA TYR A 547 5.92 10.29 26.23
C TYR A 547 5.91 10.52 27.75
N ASP A 548 7.01 10.23 28.45
CA ASP A 548 7.14 10.53 29.88
C ASP A 548 7.26 12.04 30.15
N HIS A 549 7.93 12.78 29.27
CA HIS A 549 7.93 14.25 29.32
C HIS A 549 6.53 14.82 29.00
N PHE A 550 5.78 14.20 28.08
CA PHE A 550 4.39 14.55 27.84
C PHE A 550 3.51 14.37 29.10
N LYS A 551 3.62 13.23 29.78
CA LYS A 551 2.91 12.98 31.05
C LYS A 551 3.32 13.95 32.16
N LYS A 552 4.61 14.23 32.35
CA LYS A 552 5.08 15.23 33.32
C LYS A 552 4.51 16.62 33.03
N ARG A 553 4.38 16.99 31.75
CA ARG A 553 3.91 18.31 31.35
C ARG A 553 2.40 18.50 31.47
N TYR A 554 1.61 17.50 31.09
CA TYR A 554 0.15 17.62 30.98
C TYR A 554 -0.63 16.77 32.01
N GLY A 555 0.08 16.03 32.86
CA GLY A 555 -0.50 15.11 33.85
C GLY A 555 -1.15 13.87 33.26
N ASP A 556 -1.61 12.98 34.14
CA ASP A 556 -2.38 11.79 33.77
C ASP A 556 -3.82 12.12 33.32
N THR A 557 -4.26 13.38 33.46
CA THR A 557 -5.55 13.87 32.93
C THR A 557 -5.51 14.13 31.43
N ALA A 558 -4.33 14.23 30.82
CA ALA A 558 -4.16 14.35 29.38
C ALA A 558 -4.56 13.06 28.66
N MET A 559 -5.50 13.15 27.70
CA MET A 559 -6.06 11.99 27.03
C MET A 559 -5.47 11.84 25.62
N PRO A 560 -4.52 10.93 25.38
CA PRO A 560 -3.96 10.69 24.06
C PRO A 560 -4.98 9.91 23.20
N LEU A 561 -5.23 10.38 21.97
CA LEU A 561 -6.34 9.89 21.14
C LEU A 561 -5.86 9.11 19.92
N VAL A 562 -5.01 9.76 19.12
CA VAL A 562 -4.59 9.32 17.80
C VAL A 562 -3.17 9.81 17.60
N TYR A 563 -2.31 9.01 16.99
CA TYR A 563 -0.99 9.46 16.57
C TYR A 563 -0.73 9.21 15.09
N LEU A 564 0.07 10.10 14.50
CA LEU A 564 0.50 10.06 13.11
C LEU A 564 1.98 9.72 13.05
N THR A 565 2.31 8.71 12.24
CA THR A 565 3.69 8.36 11.92
C THR A 565 4.24 9.24 10.80
N LYS A 566 5.58 9.35 10.67
CA LYS A 566 6.23 10.08 9.55
C LYS A 566 5.79 9.60 8.15
N GLU A 567 5.31 8.38 8.04
CA GLU A 567 4.77 7.79 6.80
C GLU A 567 3.32 8.19 6.49
N GLY A 568 2.72 9.08 7.29
CA GLY A 568 1.31 9.47 7.16
C GLY A 568 0.31 8.41 7.63
N LYS A 569 0.77 7.29 8.22
CA LYS A 569 -0.13 6.29 8.82
C LYS A 569 -0.68 6.83 10.13
N VAL A 570 -2.01 6.84 10.21
CA VAL A 570 -2.78 7.10 11.42
C VAL A 570 -2.73 5.85 12.31
N LYS A 571 -2.68 6.00 13.63
CA LYS A 571 -3.01 4.95 14.59
C LYS A 571 -3.90 5.50 15.70
N VAL A 572 -4.98 4.78 15.98
CA VAL A 572 -5.94 5.10 17.04
C VAL A 572 -5.45 4.46 18.32
N ILE A 573 -5.46 5.19 19.43
CA ILE A 573 -5.10 4.64 20.75
C ILE A 573 -6.34 3.99 21.33
N SER A 574 -6.20 2.77 21.86
CA SER A 574 -7.28 2.03 22.51
C SER A 574 -6.84 1.52 23.88
N GLY A 575 -7.78 1.36 24.80
CA GLY A 575 -7.49 0.96 26.19
C GLY A 575 -6.96 -0.46 26.37
N VAL A 576 -6.91 -1.28 25.32
CA VAL A 576 -6.51 -2.70 25.37
C VAL A 576 -4.99 -2.89 25.25
N GLU A 577 -4.27 -1.91 24.70
CA GLU A 577 -2.82 -1.99 24.48
C GLU A 577 -2.04 -1.13 25.48
N THR A 578 -0.96 -1.68 26.04
CA THR A 578 0.01 -0.91 26.82
C THR A 578 0.63 0.18 25.93
N ILE A 579 0.48 1.45 26.30
CA ILE A 579 0.86 2.60 25.46
C ILE A 579 2.37 2.69 25.32
N VAL A 580 2.93 2.06 24.28
CA VAL A 580 4.32 2.23 23.83
C VAL A 580 4.30 3.05 22.54
N LEU A 581 4.48 4.36 22.68
CA LEU A 581 4.51 5.29 21.55
C LEU A 581 5.90 5.30 20.89
N PRO A 582 6.01 5.03 19.57
CA PRO A 582 7.28 5.13 18.88
C PRO A 582 7.75 6.58 18.74
N VAL A 583 9.05 6.79 18.63
CA VAL A 583 9.66 8.13 18.56
C VAL A 583 9.50 8.74 17.16
N GLY A 584 9.32 10.06 17.09
CA GLY A 584 9.17 10.80 15.84
C GLY A 584 7.75 10.83 15.28
N ILE A 585 6.74 10.81 16.16
CA ILE A 585 5.31 10.86 15.82
C ILE A 585 4.66 12.19 16.19
N GLU A 586 3.55 12.52 15.55
CA GLU A 586 2.66 13.59 15.98
C GLU A 586 1.49 13.00 16.78
N LEU A 587 1.41 13.31 18.08
CA LEU A 587 0.38 12.82 18.99
C LEU A 587 -0.75 13.86 19.10
N ILE A 588 -1.97 13.47 18.70
CA ILE A 588 -3.20 14.24 18.90
C ILE A 588 -3.80 13.83 20.25
N SER A 589 -3.93 14.78 21.17
CA SER A 589 -4.48 14.57 22.53
C SER A 589 -5.58 15.57 22.84
N LEU A 590 -6.57 15.14 23.64
CA LEU A 590 -7.50 16.04 24.31
C LEU A 590 -6.91 16.48 25.64
N LEU A 591 -6.82 17.78 25.86
CA LEU A 591 -6.30 18.39 27.08
C LEU A 591 -7.45 19.04 27.87
N PRO A 592 -7.92 18.42 28.97
CA PRO A 592 -8.80 19.09 29.95
C PRO A 592 -8.18 20.38 30.48
N GLN A 593 -9.00 21.27 31.05
CA GLN A 593 -8.51 22.52 31.62
C GLN A 593 -7.43 22.29 32.70
N GLU A 594 -7.63 21.30 33.57
CA GLU A 594 -6.64 20.85 34.58
C GLU A 594 -5.27 20.51 33.96
N ALA A 595 -5.25 19.84 32.81
CA ALA A 595 -4.02 19.49 32.07
C ALA A 595 -3.36 20.71 31.41
N GLN A 596 -4.17 21.70 31.01
CA GLN A 596 -3.68 22.97 30.46
C GLN A 596 -3.02 23.81 31.58
N ASP A 597 -3.65 23.89 32.75
CA ASP A 597 -3.14 24.61 33.92
C ASP A 597 -1.83 23.97 34.44
N GLN A 598 -1.76 22.64 34.53
CA GLN A 598 -0.52 21.92 34.85
C GLN A 598 0.60 22.21 33.84
N ALA A 599 0.28 22.33 32.55
CA ALA A 599 1.28 22.64 31.53
C ALA A 599 1.80 24.09 31.56
N VAL A 600 1.08 25.00 32.23
CA VAL A 600 1.56 26.35 32.56
C VAL A 600 2.47 26.29 33.79
N ILE A 601 2.05 25.57 34.85
CA ILE A 601 2.84 25.38 36.07
C ILE A 601 4.18 24.71 35.75
N GLN A 602 4.17 23.57 35.04
CA GLN A 602 5.38 22.85 34.69
C GLN A 602 6.30 23.70 33.81
N ARG A 603 5.75 24.49 32.88
CA ARG A 603 6.56 25.41 32.07
C ARG A 603 7.26 26.47 32.94
N ALA A 604 6.58 27.03 33.93
CA ALA A 604 7.17 28.00 34.84
C ALA A 604 8.27 27.36 35.72
N LEU A 605 8.09 26.10 36.12
CA LEU A 605 9.13 25.32 36.82
C LEU A 605 10.33 25.03 35.91
N ASP A 606 10.10 24.64 34.66
CA ASP A 606 11.16 24.40 33.67
C ASP A 606 11.93 25.70 33.37
N ASP A 607 11.23 26.83 33.13
CA ASP A 607 11.82 28.15 32.86
C ASP A 607 12.65 28.67 34.07
N GLU A 608 12.24 28.35 35.31
CA GLU A 608 12.97 28.71 36.52
C GLU A 608 14.16 27.78 36.81
N ALA A 609 14.04 26.48 36.51
CA ALA A 609 15.16 25.55 36.55
C ALA A 609 16.25 25.93 35.54
N ASP A 610 15.88 26.34 34.32
CA ASP A 610 16.80 26.84 33.30
C ASP A 610 17.51 28.14 33.75
N ARG A 611 16.81 29.03 34.47
CA ARG A 611 17.43 30.22 35.09
C ARG A 611 18.42 29.84 36.17
N GLN A 612 18.06 28.94 37.08
CA GLN A 612 18.94 28.48 38.13
C GLN A 612 20.17 27.76 37.57
N ALA A 613 20.00 26.94 36.51
CA ALA A 613 21.09 26.30 35.79
C ALA A 613 22.02 27.33 35.12
N LYS A 614 21.48 28.41 34.53
CA LYS A 614 22.30 29.50 33.99
C LYS A 614 23.04 30.27 35.07
N ILE A 615 22.38 30.60 36.19
CA ILE A 615 23.02 31.29 37.33
C ILE A 615 24.12 30.42 37.94
N ALA A 616 23.90 29.11 38.07
CA ALA A 616 24.90 28.15 38.52
C ALA A 616 26.08 28.07 37.54
N ALA A 617 25.82 27.95 36.22
CA ALA A 617 26.87 27.94 35.20
C ALA A 617 27.66 29.26 35.13
N GLU A 618 27.02 30.41 35.31
CA GLU A 618 27.69 31.72 35.41
C GLU A 618 28.52 31.85 36.69
N ALA A 619 28.05 31.30 37.82
CA ALA A 619 28.79 31.24 39.07
C ALA A 619 30.00 30.31 38.98
N GLU A 620 29.84 29.10 38.43
CA GLU A 620 30.92 28.16 38.15
C GLU A 620 31.95 28.76 37.18
N ALA A 621 31.50 29.45 36.12
CA ALA A 621 32.38 30.15 35.19
C ALA A 621 33.15 31.29 35.87
N LYS A 622 32.53 32.06 36.77
CA LYS A 622 33.21 33.08 37.58
C LYS A 622 34.25 32.47 38.52
N VAL A 623 33.89 31.43 39.28
CA VAL A 623 34.82 30.74 40.20
C VAL A 623 35.98 30.12 39.42
N ALA A 624 35.73 29.53 38.25
CA ALA A 624 36.77 29.02 37.37
C ALA A 624 37.68 30.14 36.81
N ALA A 625 37.12 31.31 36.47
CA ALA A 625 37.89 32.47 36.02
C ALA A 625 38.74 33.08 37.15
N GLU A 626 38.20 33.20 38.36
CA GLU A 626 38.93 33.66 39.55
C GLU A 626 40.05 32.68 39.92
N ALA A 627 39.79 31.38 39.95
CA ALA A 627 40.80 30.35 40.20
C ALA A 627 41.91 30.35 39.13
N ARG A 628 41.56 30.66 37.87
CA ARG A 628 42.53 30.82 36.78
C ARG A 628 43.39 32.08 36.95
N ALA A 629 42.78 33.21 37.30
CA ALA A 629 43.49 34.46 37.58
C ALA A 629 44.44 34.32 38.79
N VAL A 630 44.04 33.60 39.85
CA VAL A 630 44.90 33.30 41.00
C VAL A 630 46.09 32.43 40.60
N ARG A 631 45.89 31.40 39.75
CA ARG A 631 47.02 30.59 39.22
C ARG A 631 47.97 31.42 38.36
N GLU A 632 47.44 32.24 37.44
CA GLU A 632 48.25 33.11 36.58
C GLU A 632 49.05 34.15 37.41
N ALA A 633 48.48 34.67 38.50
CA ALA A 633 49.19 35.53 39.45
C ALA A 633 50.29 34.79 40.23
N GLN A 634 50.01 33.59 40.74
CA GLN A 634 51.01 32.76 41.44
C GLN A 634 52.17 32.35 40.52
N GLU A 635 51.89 31.99 39.27
CA GLU A 635 52.93 31.73 38.27
C GLU A 635 53.77 32.98 37.93
N ALA A 636 53.13 34.16 37.85
CA ALA A 636 53.84 35.41 37.63
C ALA A 636 54.76 35.78 38.81
N GLU A 637 54.28 35.59 40.05
CA GLU A 637 55.06 35.81 41.27
C GLU A 637 56.26 34.85 41.35
N GLN A 638 56.05 33.55 41.11
CA GLN A 638 57.14 32.56 41.04
C GLN A 638 58.19 32.92 39.97
N ARG A 639 57.78 33.32 38.75
CA ARG A 639 58.70 33.77 37.70
C ARG A 639 59.46 35.04 38.08
N THR A 640 58.89 35.89 38.96
CA THR A 640 59.54 37.10 39.45
C THR A 640 60.58 36.77 40.52
N ILE A 641 60.25 35.84 41.43
CA ILE A 641 61.18 35.30 42.43
C ILE A 641 62.34 34.55 41.75
N GLU A 642 62.07 33.73 40.74
CA GLU A 642 63.11 33.01 39.99
C GLU A 642 64.06 33.97 39.25
N LYS A 643 63.54 35.05 38.67
CA LYS A 643 64.35 36.13 38.09
C LYS A 643 65.19 36.88 39.12
N ALA A 644 64.67 37.11 40.33
CA ALA A 644 65.42 37.72 41.41
C ALA A 644 66.57 36.79 41.85
N ARG A 645 66.30 35.50 42.05
CA ARG A 645 67.30 34.50 42.44
C ARG A 645 68.41 34.36 41.39
N ARG A 646 68.07 34.36 40.09
CA ARG A 646 69.09 34.38 39.01
C ARG A 646 69.96 35.63 39.05
N LYS A 647 69.40 36.80 39.37
CA LYS A 647 70.20 38.03 39.54
C LYS A 647 71.11 37.96 40.76
N GLU A 648 70.68 37.36 41.87
CA GLU A 648 71.54 37.13 43.04
C GLU A 648 72.65 36.12 42.73
N GLU A 649 72.35 35.05 41.98
CA GLU A 649 73.35 34.08 41.50
C GLU A 649 74.37 34.75 40.55
N GLU A 650 73.92 35.59 39.61
CA GLU A 650 74.79 36.39 38.73
C GLU A 650 75.65 37.40 39.52
N LEU A 651 75.08 38.08 40.52
CA LEU A 651 75.81 39.05 41.35
C LEU A 651 76.86 38.38 42.24
N ALA A 652 76.53 37.23 42.85
CA ALA A 652 77.48 36.45 43.65
C ALA A 652 78.63 35.90 42.79
N LEU A 653 78.36 35.52 41.54
CA LEU A 653 79.38 35.10 40.59
C LEU A 653 80.30 36.27 40.17
N PHE A 654 79.73 37.47 40.01
CA PHE A 654 80.49 38.70 39.78
C PHE A 654 81.38 39.06 40.98
N GLU A 655 80.87 39.02 42.22
CA GLU A 655 81.66 39.25 43.43
C GLU A 655 82.78 38.22 43.61
N GLN A 656 82.56 36.95 43.24
CA GLN A 656 83.62 35.94 43.21
C GLN A 656 84.71 36.27 42.19
N GLN A 657 84.33 36.70 40.98
CA GLN A 657 85.30 37.12 39.96
C GLN A 657 86.07 38.37 40.38
N GLU A 658 85.43 39.33 41.03
CA GLU A 658 86.08 40.56 41.52
C GLU A 658 87.04 40.27 42.68
N LYS A 659 86.68 39.39 43.63
CA LYS A 659 87.59 38.91 44.68
C LYS A 659 88.78 38.14 44.12
N ALA A 660 88.57 37.28 43.12
CA ALA A 660 89.67 36.58 42.45
C ALA A 660 90.63 37.55 41.74
N ARG A 661 90.10 38.65 41.20
CA ARG A 661 90.90 39.70 40.55
C ARG A 661 91.73 40.50 41.56
N LEU A 662 91.15 40.87 42.70
CA LEU A 662 91.86 41.55 43.79
C LEU A 662 92.96 40.69 44.40
N LEU A 663 92.73 39.38 44.57
CA LEU A 663 93.77 38.45 45.02
C LEU A 663 94.93 38.33 44.00
N ALA A 664 94.64 38.31 42.70
CA ALA A 664 95.67 38.31 41.67
C ALA A 664 96.49 39.62 41.65
N ASP A 665 95.86 40.77 41.92
CA ASP A 665 96.55 42.06 42.06
C ASP A 665 97.41 42.13 43.36
N GLU A 666 96.98 41.51 44.47
CA GLU A 666 97.80 41.35 45.69
C GLU A 666 99.01 40.42 45.47
N GLU A 667 98.83 39.27 44.79
CA GLU A 667 99.95 38.39 44.42
C GLU A 667 100.96 39.12 43.50
N ALA A 668 100.47 39.90 42.53
CA ALA A 668 101.33 40.72 41.66
C ALA A 668 102.08 41.83 42.42
N ALA A 669 101.50 42.35 43.51
CA ALA A 669 102.17 43.32 44.39
C ALA A 669 103.26 42.66 45.25
N LEU A 670 103.00 41.46 45.80
CA LEU A 670 103.98 40.68 46.58
C LEU A 670 105.20 40.27 45.74
N VAL A 671 105.00 39.81 44.50
CA VAL A 671 106.10 39.48 43.58
C VAL A 671 106.96 40.72 43.24
N LYS A 672 106.35 41.90 43.13
CA LYS A 672 107.08 43.18 43.00
C LYS A 672 107.86 43.56 44.26
N GLN A 673 107.44 43.11 45.43
CA GLN A 673 108.12 43.39 46.69
C GLN A 673 109.32 42.46 46.92
N GLU A 674 109.20 41.17 46.61
CA GLU A 674 110.33 40.22 46.66
C GLU A 674 111.43 40.55 45.65
N THR A 675 111.06 40.89 44.41
CA THR A 675 112.04 41.30 43.37
C THR A 675 112.80 42.57 43.75
N ALA A 676 112.17 43.51 44.49
CA ALA A 676 112.84 44.70 45.01
C ALA A 676 113.79 44.43 46.20
N ILE A 677 113.62 43.31 46.91
CA ILE A 677 114.51 42.87 48.00
C ILE A 677 115.75 42.17 47.41
N LEU A 678 115.55 41.25 46.45
CA LEU A 678 116.63 40.57 45.72
C LEU A 678 117.59 41.56 45.00
N ALA A 679 117.05 42.63 44.42
CA ALA A 679 117.84 43.69 43.79
C ALA A 679 118.76 44.46 44.77
N LYS A 680 118.44 44.47 46.08
CA LYS A 680 119.28 45.11 47.12
C LYS A 680 120.40 44.20 47.62
N GLU A 681 120.24 42.88 47.59
CA GLU A 681 121.28 41.95 48.02
C GLU A 681 122.40 41.80 46.97
N LEU A 682 122.06 41.82 45.67
CA LEU A 682 123.05 41.85 44.59
C LEU A 682 123.96 43.09 44.65
N ALA A 683 123.41 44.26 44.99
CA ALA A 683 124.17 45.50 45.16
C ALA A 683 125.17 45.47 46.36
N ALA A 684 125.07 44.47 47.25
CA ALA A 684 125.96 44.31 48.39
C ALA A 684 127.16 43.36 48.12
N GLN A 685 127.05 42.43 47.16
CA GLN A 685 128.12 41.47 46.87
C GLN A 685 129.21 42.00 45.93
N ASP A 686 128.88 42.90 44.99
CA ASP A 686 129.86 43.47 44.05
C ASP A 686 130.89 44.41 44.69
N LYS A 687 130.67 44.84 45.95
CA LYS A 687 131.69 45.58 46.72
C LYS A 687 132.78 44.70 47.35
N ALA A 688 132.68 43.37 47.24
CA ALA A 688 133.61 42.42 47.87
C ALA A 688 134.58 41.72 46.90
N LYS A 689 134.35 41.78 45.58
CA LYS A 689 135.32 41.31 44.57
C LYS A 689 136.23 42.45 44.09
N GLN A 690 137.25 42.70 44.90
CA GLN A 690 138.37 43.56 44.55
C GLN A 690 139.01 43.18 43.21
N ALA A 691 139.36 44.22 42.45
CA ALA A 691 140.65 44.41 41.79
C ALA A 691 141.50 43.14 41.52
N ALA A 692 141.24 42.46 40.40
CA ALA A 692 142.22 41.60 39.74
C ALA A 692 142.04 41.60 38.22
N SER A 693 143.08 42.04 37.51
CA SER A 693 143.33 41.96 36.05
C SER A 693 142.32 42.58 35.06
N ALA A 694 142.84 43.43 34.19
CA ALA A 694 142.19 43.91 32.97
C ALA A 694 142.35 42.92 31.81
N ALA A 695 141.42 42.90 30.84
CA ALA A 695 141.67 43.19 29.40
C ALA A 695 140.56 42.67 28.45
N THR A 696 140.39 43.41 27.34
CA THR A 696 139.81 43.02 26.02
C THR A 696 138.28 43.04 25.79
N GLU A 697 137.94 43.54 24.59
CA GLU A 697 136.63 43.78 23.93
C GLU A 697 136.19 42.58 23.04
N PRO A 698 135.21 42.67 22.10
CA PRO A 698 133.77 43.05 22.18
C PRO A 698 132.81 42.04 21.44
N SER A 699 131.56 42.46 21.13
CA SER A 699 130.76 42.18 19.89
C SER A 699 129.44 41.32 19.91
N ASP A 700 128.34 42.01 19.51
CA ASP A 700 127.25 41.71 18.54
C ASP A 700 126.04 40.72 18.69
N ALA A 701 124.92 41.16 18.05
CA ALA A 701 123.81 40.43 17.36
C ALA A 701 122.66 39.75 18.18
N GLU A 702 121.35 40.06 17.98
CA GLU A 702 120.33 39.52 17.02
C GLU A 702 119.60 38.18 17.40
N THR A 703 118.34 37.84 17.03
CA THR A 703 117.30 38.54 16.21
C THR A 703 115.82 38.44 16.73
N ALA A 704 114.87 37.72 16.07
CA ALA A 704 113.44 38.13 15.98
C ALA A 704 112.39 37.01 15.57
N THR A 705 111.14 37.42 15.23
CA THR A 705 110.03 36.72 14.47
C THR A 705 109.28 35.54 15.13
N ASP A 706 108.04 35.12 14.77
CA ASP A 706 106.78 35.80 14.35
C ASP A 706 105.54 34.84 14.39
N GLU A 707 104.33 35.34 14.04
CA GLU A 707 102.97 34.76 13.75
C GLU A 707 102.66 33.22 13.61
N GLU A 708 101.43 32.75 13.95
CA GLU A 708 100.28 32.49 13.00
C GLU A 708 98.96 31.91 13.63
N LYS A 709 97.98 31.41 12.83
CA LYS A 709 96.49 31.26 13.04
C LYS A 709 95.98 29.78 12.85
N PRO A 710 94.70 29.40 12.48
CA PRO A 710 93.31 29.62 13.02
C PRO A 710 92.34 28.36 13.06
N GLN A 711 91.04 28.56 13.46
CA GLN A 711 89.76 28.09 12.80
C GLN A 711 88.88 26.81 13.14
N GLN A 712 87.55 26.96 12.89
CA GLN A 712 86.46 25.99 12.49
C GLN A 712 85.80 24.98 13.51
N SER A 713 84.58 24.38 13.32
CA SER A 713 83.28 24.74 12.65
C SER A 713 82.16 23.65 12.81
N SER A 714 80.89 23.96 12.43
CA SER A 714 79.80 23.05 11.93
C SER A 714 79.08 22.07 12.91
N ASP A 715 77.89 21.44 12.65
CA ASP A 715 76.63 21.70 11.89
C ASP A 715 75.62 20.50 12.10
N ALA A 716 74.49 20.43 11.34
CA ALA A 716 73.53 19.30 11.11
C ALA A 716 72.34 19.11 12.11
N LYS A 717 71.04 19.12 11.71
CA LYS A 717 70.20 18.22 10.83
C LYS A 717 69.73 16.91 11.54
N THR A 718 68.56 16.29 11.30
CA THR A 718 67.54 16.38 10.21
C THR A 718 66.17 15.79 10.63
N VAL A 719 65.11 16.11 9.88
CA VAL A 719 63.77 15.45 9.71
C VAL A 719 62.95 15.16 10.97
#